data_AF-A0A929XL77-F1
#
_entry.id   AF-A0A929XL77-F1
#
_cell.length_a   1.000
_cell.length_b   1.000
_cell.length_c   1.000
_cell.angle_alpha   90.00
_cell.angle_beta   90.00
_cell.angle_gamma   90.00
#
_symmetry.space_group_name_H-M   'P 1'
#
loop_
_entity.id
_entity.type
_entity.pdbx_description
1 polymer ?
#
loop_
_entity_poly.entity_id
_entity_poly.type
_entity_poly.pdbx_seq_one_letter_code
_entity_poly.pdbx_strand_id
1 'polypeptide(L)'
;AEAGGEKSALEARMIAGRIKELLRSCRVDNGAGGLRPLRYQDIVLLMRSAGAEGRDEIFRKTLEQEGIPAYVESRTGYFSAQEVQVLLALLSVIDNPLQDIPFASVMRSQIGGFSDEELAKVRAEGKKKGWRDDYFAQSVARYAAEDEKTAKFLDLMEDFRKHSSYLQTHELLHYILEKTQFDSYIRALPAGERRLANVKMLLTKARAFEKTSFRGSSHFVRYIEQLKKYEVDFGEANVLDESADVVRIMTIHKSKGLEFPVVFVCGTHHKVNLQDANGRMILDSDLGAGLDYIRTEERIRDSTMKKALIADHMKEVALGEELRVLYVAMTRAKEKLILTGLVKEEEKVRELLELHAQEEGALLYSDRVSGESYLKLVLLAYAPYFAGGQPFAPAKLTFCSEEDLATASVKEQVNLALLQKKLLTQGVDTIIQPSKEEEKGLVSLLLPRFQEHYAHEKALGLFAKTTVTELKQSLIDEATASLEAHPFAYAEGKKEREGRRSGGGGAQRGTLYHRAMELLPLALLQAGAQAKAQEVEAFLQKEKERGRFDEEGIHQIRIEDLQRFLRSAFATRMARAMEQKRLFRERQFMIGLPANRMNPDFPGEELVLVQGVIDCYFEEEGELVLIDYKTDRLDEEKLRLFYKPQLEIYREALEQLTNQKVKEMALYSFHLGKEIAFS
;
A
#
# COMPACT_ATOMS: atom_id res chain seq x y z
N ALA A 1 -15.14 14.59 29.82
CA ALA A 1 -14.31 13.49 29.28
C ALA A 1 -13.12 13.20 30.20
N GLU A 2 -12.36 14.22 30.65
CA GLU A 2 -11.16 14.02 31.51
C GLU A 2 -11.43 13.27 32.83
N ALA A 3 -12.50 13.59 33.56
CA ALA A 3 -12.81 12.94 34.84
C ALA A 3 -13.18 11.43 34.75
N GLY A 4 -13.57 10.93 33.56
CA GLY A 4 -13.87 9.51 33.34
C GLY A 4 -12.61 8.68 33.07
N GLY A 5 -11.64 9.28 32.39
CA GLY A 5 -10.36 8.64 32.10
C GLY A 5 -9.50 8.46 33.35
N GLU A 6 -9.51 9.45 34.25
CA GLU A 6 -8.76 9.42 35.50
C GLU A 6 -9.22 8.27 36.43
N LYS A 7 -10.53 8.07 36.56
CA LYS A 7 -11.12 6.95 37.32
C LYS A 7 -10.70 5.59 36.78
N SER A 8 -10.78 5.42 35.45
CA SER A 8 -10.39 4.17 34.80
C SER A 8 -8.90 3.88 34.99
N ALA A 9 -8.05 4.92 34.98
CA ALA A 9 -6.63 4.80 35.27
C ALA A 9 -6.36 4.38 36.72
N LEU A 10 -7.12 4.89 37.70
CA LEU A 10 -7.01 4.48 39.11
C LEU A 10 -7.32 2.98 39.30
N GLU A 11 -8.42 2.51 38.71
CA GLU A 11 -8.77 1.08 38.76
C GLU A 11 -7.68 0.23 38.11
N ALA A 12 -7.16 0.64 36.95
CA ALA A 12 -6.08 -0.05 36.26
C ALA A 12 -4.78 -0.09 37.08
N ARG A 13 -4.44 0.98 37.82
CA ARG A 13 -3.27 1.00 38.73
C ARG A 13 -3.42 0.00 39.88
N MET A 14 -4.62 -0.09 40.47
CA MET A 14 -4.90 -1.08 41.52
C MET A 14 -4.73 -2.50 41.00
N ILE A 15 -5.24 -2.77 39.80
CA ILE A 15 -5.08 -4.07 39.13
C ILE A 15 -3.61 -4.35 38.83
N ALA A 16 -2.84 -3.37 38.35
CA ALA A 16 -1.41 -3.52 38.10
C ALA A 16 -0.65 -3.96 39.37
N GLY A 17 -0.92 -3.30 40.50
CA GLY A 17 -0.35 -3.68 41.80
C GLY A 17 -0.71 -5.12 42.20
N ARG A 18 -1.97 -5.51 42.02
CA ARG A 18 -2.43 -6.87 42.33
C ARG A 18 -1.81 -7.92 41.41
N ILE A 19 -1.66 -7.64 40.11
CA ILE A 19 -0.97 -8.51 39.15
C ILE A 19 0.48 -8.74 39.58
N LYS A 20 1.21 -7.67 39.94
CA LYS A 20 2.60 -7.76 40.43
C LYS A 20 2.72 -8.63 41.68
N GLU A 21 1.75 -8.54 42.62
CA GLU A 21 1.71 -9.39 43.82
C GLU A 21 1.45 -10.87 43.46
N LEU A 22 0.52 -11.13 42.54
CA LEU A 22 0.21 -12.48 42.09
C LEU A 22 1.37 -13.13 41.35
N LEU A 23 2.10 -12.40 40.50
CA LEU A 23 3.27 -12.94 39.80
C LEU A 23 4.40 -13.39 40.76
N ARG A 24 4.48 -12.78 41.95
CA ARG A 24 5.49 -13.14 42.97
C ARG A 24 5.10 -14.36 43.80
N SER A 25 3.80 -14.57 44.04
CA SER A 25 3.30 -15.49 45.06
C SER A 25 2.43 -16.62 44.53
N CYS A 26 1.78 -16.42 43.38
CA CYS A 26 0.79 -17.32 42.82
C CYS A 26 1.45 -18.38 41.93
N ARG A 27 1.00 -19.62 42.09
CA ARG A 27 1.30 -20.72 41.18
C ARG A 27 -0.01 -21.24 40.61
N VAL A 28 0.02 -21.64 39.35
CA VAL A 28 -1.12 -22.14 38.58
C VAL A 28 -0.85 -23.54 38.07
N ASP A 29 -1.90 -24.28 37.75
CA ASP A 29 -1.80 -25.62 37.18
C ASP A 29 -1.04 -25.60 35.84
N ASN A 30 -0.12 -26.55 35.68
CA ASN A 30 0.65 -26.74 34.46
C ASN A 30 -0.04 -27.66 33.44
N GLY A 31 -1.21 -28.21 33.76
CA GLY A 31 -1.98 -29.14 32.90
C GLY A 31 -1.47 -30.58 32.90
N ALA A 32 -0.38 -30.86 33.62
CA ALA A 32 0.23 -32.18 33.78
C ALA A 32 0.18 -32.66 35.25
N GLY A 33 -0.69 -32.07 36.07
CA GLY A 33 -0.87 -32.42 37.49
C GLY A 33 0.15 -31.79 38.43
N GLY A 34 0.84 -30.73 38.01
CA GLY A 34 1.81 -29.98 38.81
C GLY A 34 1.56 -28.47 38.78
N LEU A 35 2.29 -27.72 39.60
CA LEU A 35 2.17 -26.26 39.69
C LEU A 35 3.35 -25.56 39.03
N ARG A 36 3.09 -24.47 38.31
CA ARG A 36 4.11 -23.58 37.73
C ARG A 36 3.90 -22.13 38.16
N PRO A 37 4.93 -21.27 38.11
CA PRO A 37 4.75 -19.83 38.30
C PRO A 37 3.73 -19.23 37.32
N LEU A 38 2.96 -18.27 37.81
CA LEU A 38 2.03 -17.47 36.99
C LEU A 38 2.80 -16.68 35.93
N ARG A 39 2.28 -16.65 34.70
CA ARG A 39 2.78 -15.82 33.60
C ARG A 39 1.72 -14.79 33.18
N TYR A 40 2.11 -13.79 32.40
CA TYR A 40 1.17 -12.73 31.98
C TYR A 40 0.04 -13.29 31.10
N GLN A 41 0.34 -14.25 30.22
CA GLN A 41 -0.66 -14.94 29.39
C GLN A 41 -1.77 -15.66 30.17
N ASP A 42 -1.55 -15.96 31.45
CA ASP A 42 -2.53 -16.66 32.30
C ASP A 42 -3.58 -15.71 32.90
N ILE A 43 -3.37 -14.40 32.72
CA ILE A 43 -4.17 -13.32 33.32
C ILE A 43 -5.01 -12.66 32.22
N VAL A 44 -6.32 -12.60 32.47
CA VAL A 44 -7.26 -11.85 31.62
C VAL A 44 -8.00 -10.79 32.42
N LEU A 45 -8.23 -9.64 31.80
CA LEU A 45 -9.11 -8.59 32.26
C LEU A 45 -10.36 -8.58 31.38
N LEU A 46 -11.51 -8.86 32.00
CA LEU A 46 -12.81 -8.90 31.36
C LEU A 46 -13.60 -7.64 31.67
N MET A 47 -14.10 -7.00 30.62
CA MET A 47 -14.93 -5.80 30.72
C MET A 47 -16.26 -6.00 30.02
N ARG A 48 -17.36 -5.41 30.52
CA ARG A 48 -18.66 -5.47 29.83
C ARG A 48 -18.64 -4.78 28.47
N SER A 49 -17.98 -3.63 28.39
CA SER A 49 -17.80 -2.85 27.17
C SER A 49 -16.37 -2.29 27.14
N ALA A 50 -15.43 -3.07 26.63
CA ALA A 50 -14.01 -2.76 26.61
C ALA A 50 -13.72 -1.42 25.91
N GLY A 51 -14.33 -1.16 24.75
CA GLY A 51 -14.10 0.04 23.96
C GLY A 51 -14.95 1.27 24.32
N ALA A 52 -15.91 1.17 25.24
CA ALA A 52 -16.70 2.33 25.64
C ALA A 52 -15.79 3.37 26.33
N GLU A 53 -15.78 4.59 25.78
CA GLU A 53 -14.96 5.72 26.22
C GLU A 53 -13.43 5.47 26.17
N GLY A 54 -12.97 4.48 25.40
CA GLY A 54 -11.55 4.13 25.28
C GLY A 54 -10.92 3.55 26.55
N ARG A 55 -11.73 2.91 27.41
CA ARG A 55 -11.27 2.36 28.71
C ARG A 55 -10.24 1.25 28.57
N ASP A 56 -10.43 0.34 27.63
CA ASP A 56 -9.46 -0.71 27.31
C ASP A 56 -8.07 -0.14 27.00
N GLU A 57 -8.02 0.93 26.22
CA GLU A 57 -6.78 1.63 25.88
C GLU A 57 -6.16 2.36 27.09
N ILE A 58 -6.98 2.93 27.98
CA ILE A 58 -6.52 3.50 29.26
C ILE A 58 -5.89 2.41 30.12
N PHE A 59 -6.57 1.27 30.29
CA PHE A 59 -6.06 0.12 31.05
C PHE A 59 -4.76 -0.39 30.46
N ARG A 60 -4.68 -0.56 29.14
CA ARG A 60 -3.46 -0.96 28.43
C ARG A 60 -2.31 0.00 28.73
N LYS A 61 -2.51 1.30 28.50
CA LYS A 61 -1.49 2.33 28.74
C LYS A 61 -1.03 2.35 30.19
N THR A 62 -1.95 2.24 31.15
CA THR A 62 -1.62 2.22 32.57
C THR A 62 -0.82 0.97 32.95
N LEU A 63 -1.20 -0.21 32.45
CA LEU A 63 -0.43 -1.44 32.67
C LEU A 63 0.98 -1.34 32.05
N GLU A 64 1.10 -0.82 30.83
CA GLU A 64 2.39 -0.62 30.15
C GLU A 64 3.29 0.37 30.91
N GLN A 65 2.72 1.46 31.44
CA GLN A 65 3.44 2.42 32.30
C GLN A 65 3.93 1.78 33.60
N GLU A 66 3.20 0.77 34.10
CA GLU A 66 3.58 -0.02 35.26
C GLU A 66 4.49 -1.22 34.89
N GLY A 67 4.96 -1.31 33.64
CA GLY A 67 5.87 -2.37 33.18
C GLY A 67 5.21 -3.73 32.94
N ILE A 68 3.88 -3.77 32.82
CA ILE A 68 3.10 -4.99 32.53
C ILE A 68 2.74 -5.00 31.05
N PRO A 69 3.16 -6.01 30.27
CA PRO A 69 2.79 -6.11 28.87
C PRO A 69 1.30 -6.45 28.77
N ALA A 70 0.52 -5.57 28.15
CA ALA A 70 -0.93 -5.71 28.03
C ALA A 70 -1.36 -5.67 26.56
N TYR A 71 -2.36 -6.49 26.23
CA TYR A 71 -2.88 -6.61 24.87
C TYR A 71 -4.40 -6.41 24.86
N VAL A 72 -4.87 -5.51 24.00
CA VAL A 72 -6.29 -5.24 23.76
C VAL A 72 -6.61 -5.66 22.33
N GLU A 73 -7.56 -6.57 22.15
CA GLU A 73 -8.09 -6.88 20.84
C GLU A 73 -9.16 -5.84 20.45
N SER A 74 -8.69 -4.65 20.06
CA SER A 74 -9.55 -3.52 19.72
C SER A 74 -10.31 -3.78 18.42
N ARG A 75 -11.52 -3.21 18.31
CA ARG A 75 -12.28 -3.13 17.05
C ARG A 75 -12.23 -1.72 16.44
N THR A 76 -11.58 -0.78 17.12
CA THR A 76 -11.57 0.64 16.80
C THR A 76 -10.16 1.23 17.01
N GLY A 77 -9.91 2.43 16.51
CA GLY A 77 -8.67 3.16 16.69
C GLY A 77 -7.68 3.03 15.53
N TYR A 78 -7.90 2.15 14.56
CA TYR A 78 -7.00 2.02 13.41
C TYR A 78 -6.85 3.33 12.62
N PHE A 79 -7.97 4.02 12.35
CA PHE A 79 -7.91 5.32 11.66
C PHE A 79 -7.42 6.47 12.55
N SER A 80 -7.27 6.23 13.85
CA SER A 80 -6.69 7.16 14.82
C SER A 80 -5.17 6.97 14.97
N ALA A 81 -4.61 5.87 14.46
CA ALA A 81 -3.18 5.62 14.48
C ALA A 81 -2.43 6.68 13.65
N GLN A 82 -1.42 7.30 14.25
CA GLN A 82 -0.74 8.46 13.66
C GLN A 82 -0.12 8.16 12.29
N GLU A 83 0.53 7.00 12.15
CA GLU A 83 1.11 6.55 10.87
C GLU A 83 0.05 6.35 9.78
N VAL A 84 -1.15 5.89 10.13
CA VAL A 84 -2.27 5.72 9.19
C VAL A 84 -2.84 7.09 8.82
N GLN A 85 -2.98 8.01 9.78
CA GLN A 85 -3.46 9.36 9.52
C GLN A 85 -2.54 10.14 8.59
N VAL A 86 -1.22 10.04 8.77
CA VAL A 86 -0.24 10.70 7.89
C VAL A 86 -0.34 10.17 6.46
N LEU A 87 -0.39 8.84 6.27
CA LEU A 87 -0.49 8.25 4.93
C LEU A 87 -1.83 8.56 4.26
N LEU A 88 -2.94 8.56 5.01
CA LEU A 88 -4.24 8.97 4.47
C LEU A 88 -4.27 10.46 4.12
N ALA A 89 -3.70 11.32 4.96
CA ALA A 89 -3.57 12.75 4.67
C ALA A 89 -2.73 12.97 3.41
N LEU A 90 -1.64 12.22 3.24
CA LEU A 90 -0.82 12.27 2.03
C LEU A 90 -1.60 11.86 0.78
N LEU A 91 -2.35 10.76 0.83
CA LEU A 91 -3.21 10.35 -0.27
C LEU A 91 -4.27 11.42 -0.59
N SER A 92 -4.86 12.05 0.42
CA SER A 92 -5.80 13.17 0.25
C SER A 92 -5.14 14.39 -0.41
N VAL A 93 -3.90 14.72 -0.08
CA VAL A 93 -3.14 15.82 -0.73
C VAL A 93 -2.77 15.47 -2.17
N ILE A 94 -2.39 14.22 -2.43
CA ILE A 94 -2.10 13.71 -3.78
C ILE A 94 -3.36 13.80 -4.65
N ASP A 95 -4.53 13.47 -4.11
CA ASP A 95 -5.81 13.65 -4.79
C ASP A 95 -6.13 15.15 -5.00
N ASN A 96 -6.20 15.91 -3.92
CA ASN A 96 -6.53 17.33 -3.93
C ASN A 96 -5.65 18.12 -2.94
N PRO A 97 -4.73 18.97 -3.43
CA PRO A 97 -3.82 19.73 -2.57
C PRO A 97 -4.50 20.93 -1.91
N LEU A 98 -5.71 21.31 -2.32
CA LEU A 98 -6.46 22.44 -1.74
C LEU A 98 -7.16 22.09 -0.42
N GLN A 99 -6.57 21.18 0.36
CA GLN A 99 -7.06 20.76 1.67
C GLN A 99 -6.05 21.16 2.75
N ASP A 100 -6.33 22.26 3.46
CA ASP A 100 -5.39 22.89 4.39
C ASP A 100 -4.90 21.93 5.50
N ILE A 101 -5.81 21.16 6.12
CA ILE A 101 -5.47 20.27 7.25
C ILE A 101 -4.61 19.08 6.79
N PRO A 102 -4.99 18.28 5.77
CA PRO A 102 -4.14 17.23 5.24
C PRO A 102 -2.78 17.75 4.77
N PHE A 103 -2.74 18.88 4.06
CA PHE A 103 -1.48 19.46 3.55
C PHE A 103 -0.54 19.84 4.69
N ALA A 104 -1.03 20.57 5.69
CA ALA A 104 -0.23 20.92 6.87
C ALA A 104 0.18 19.68 7.69
N SER A 105 -0.70 18.67 7.78
CA SER A 105 -0.39 17.41 8.49
C SER A 105 0.77 16.67 7.84
N VAL A 106 0.83 16.62 6.51
CA VAL A 106 1.93 15.97 5.77
C VAL A 106 3.21 16.78 5.92
N MET A 107 3.17 18.11 5.77
CA MET A 107 4.35 18.96 5.97
C MET A 107 4.94 18.80 7.38
N ARG A 108 4.08 18.78 8.42
CA ARG A 108 4.50 18.60 9.81
C ARG A 108 5.02 17.18 10.12
N SER A 109 4.60 16.19 9.35
CA SER A 109 5.03 14.80 9.54
C SER A 109 6.50 14.61 9.18
N GLN A 110 7.09 13.44 9.49
CA GLN A 110 8.46 13.11 9.09
C GLN A 110 8.68 13.18 7.56
N ILE A 111 7.62 13.03 6.75
CA ILE A 111 7.71 13.12 5.29
C ILE A 111 8.07 14.54 4.84
N GLY A 112 7.50 15.57 5.47
CA GLY A 112 7.83 16.97 5.18
C GLY A 112 8.90 17.56 6.10
N GLY A 113 8.94 17.13 7.36
CA GLY A 113 9.92 17.55 8.36
C GLY A 113 9.81 19.01 8.79
N PHE A 114 8.64 19.65 8.63
CA PHE A 114 8.45 21.06 8.99
C PHE A 114 8.09 21.25 10.47
N SER A 115 8.70 22.24 11.11
CA SER A 115 8.33 22.68 12.46
C SER A 115 7.08 23.58 12.44
N ASP A 116 6.45 23.75 13.59
CA ASP A 116 5.28 24.64 13.73
C ASP A 116 5.64 26.10 13.37
N GLU A 117 6.88 26.52 13.65
CA GLU A 117 7.40 27.85 13.28
C GLU A 117 7.61 27.99 11.77
N GLU A 118 8.14 26.96 11.11
CA GLU A 118 8.32 26.96 9.65
C GLU A 118 6.97 27.00 8.93
N LEU A 119 5.97 26.23 9.41
CA LEU A 119 4.60 26.27 8.88
C LEU A 119 3.96 27.66 9.03
N ALA A 120 4.18 28.32 10.18
CA ALA A 120 3.71 29.67 10.41
C ALA A 120 4.36 30.68 9.44
N LYS A 121 5.68 30.54 9.17
CA LYS A 121 6.38 31.37 8.18
C LYS A 121 5.83 31.17 6.77
N VAL A 122 5.68 29.92 6.33
CA VAL A 122 5.08 29.57 5.03
C VAL A 122 3.71 30.26 4.87
N ARG A 123 2.87 30.23 5.92
CA ARG A 123 1.55 30.89 5.90
C ARG A 123 1.65 32.41 5.93
N ALA A 124 2.58 32.99 6.69
CA ALA A 124 2.71 34.43 6.84
C ALA A 124 3.28 35.10 5.58
N GLU A 125 4.31 34.51 4.99
CA GLU A 125 5.07 35.05 3.87
C GLU A 125 4.46 34.64 2.52
N GLY A 126 3.91 33.42 2.43
CA GLY A 126 3.23 32.94 1.23
C GLY A 126 1.81 33.49 1.01
N LYS A 127 1.20 34.13 2.02
CA LYS A 127 -0.17 34.67 1.91
C LYS A 127 -0.18 36.01 1.18
N LYS A 128 -1.00 36.11 0.13
CA LYS A 128 -1.20 37.38 -0.58
C LYS A 128 -2.03 38.34 0.27
N LYS A 129 -1.54 39.57 0.50
CA LYS A 129 -2.27 40.61 1.24
C LYS A 129 -3.66 40.85 0.61
N GLY A 130 -4.72 40.75 1.42
CA GLY A 130 -6.10 41.10 1.04
C GLY A 130 -7.03 39.94 0.68
N TRP A 131 -6.56 38.69 0.60
CA TRP A 131 -7.40 37.53 0.27
C TRP A 131 -7.75 36.73 1.53
N ARG A 132 -9.05 36.60 1.84
CA ARG A 132 -9.54 35.82 2.99
C ARG A 132 -9.59 34.31 2.72
N ASP A 133 -9.68 33.89 1.46
CA ASP A 133 -9.94 32.50 1.04
C ASP A 133 -8.72 31.79 0.39
N ASP A 134 -7.50 32.19 0.74
CA ASP A 134 -6.26 31.60 0.18
C ASP A 134 -5.95 30.24 0.86
N TYR A 135 -5.97 29.17 0.08
CA TYR A 135 -5.66 27.81 0.55
C TYR A 135 -4.19 27.70 0.95
N PHE A 136 -3.88 26.84 1.91
CA PHE A 136 -2.51 26.68 2.43
C PHE A 136 -1.53 26.26 1.32
N ALA A 137 -1.92 25.36 0.42
CA ALA A 137 -1.09 24.95 -0.71
C ALA A 137 -0.68 26.12 -1.63
N GLN A 138 -1.53 27.16 -1.74
CA GLN A 138 -1.19 28.36 -2.53
C GLN A 138 -0.14 29.21 -1.81
N SER A 139 -0.16 29.26 -0.48
CA SER A 139 0.91 29.89 0.31
C SER A 139 2.22 29.12 0.16
N VAL A 140 2.17 27.79 0.23
CA VAL A 140 3.32 26.89 0.03
C VAL A 140 3.94 27.10 -1.36
N ALA A 141 3.12 27.10 -2.42
CA ALA A 141 3.59 27.31 -3.80
C ALA A 141 4.31 28.65 -4.01
N ARG A 142 3.88 29.71 -3.32
CA ARG A 142 4.55 31.01 -3.40
C ARG A 142 5.84 31.03 -2.58
N TYR A 143 5.81 30.47 -1.38
CA TYR A 143 6.96 30.45 -0.49
C TYR A 143 8.10 29.55 -0.99
N ALA A 144 7.77 28.53 -1.78
CA ALA A 144 8.77 27.67 -2.44
C ALA A 144 9.75 28.43 -3.35
N ALA A 145 9.40 29.64 -3.83
CA ALA A 145 10.33 30.47 -4.59
C ALA A 145 11.45 31.06 -3.72
N GLU A 146 11.23 31.14 -2.40
CA GLU A 146 12.13 31.79 -1.43
C GLU A 146 12.79 30.79 -0.47
N ASP A 147 12.26 29.56 -0.35
CA ASP A 147 12.75 28.51 0.55
C ASP A 147 12.97 27.16 -0.16
N GLU A 148 14.21 26.69 -0.13
CA GLU A 148 14.64 25.44 -0.79
C GLU A 148 13.95 24.19 -0.20
N LYS A 149 13.70 24.18 1.12
CA LYS A 149 13.03 23.05 1.78
C LYS A 149 11.58 22.91 1.30
N THR A 150 10.87 24.03 1.19
CA THR A 150 9.51 24.11 0.65
C THR A 150 9.46 23.72 -0.82
N ALA A 151 10.44 24.17 -1.63
CA ALA A 151 10.57 23.76 -3.03
C ALA A 151 10.74 22.24 -3.17
N LYS A 152 11.70 21.64 -2.44
CA LYS A 152 11.93 20.18 -2.45
C LYS A 152 10.69 19.39 -2.03
N PHE A 153 9.93 19.90 -1.06
CA PHE A 153 8.68 19.27 -0.66
C PHE A 153 7.63 19.30 -1.76
N LEU A 154 7.49 20.42 -2.49
CA LEU A 154 6.58 20.49 -3.64
C LEU A 154 7.01 19.55 -4.78
N ASP A 155 8.30 19.46 -5.07
CA ASP A 155 8.82 18.51 -6.07
C ASP A 155 8.48 17.07 -5.69
N LEU A 156 8.62 16.72 -4.41
CA LEU A 156 8.22 15.41 -3.87
C LEU A 156 6.71 15.16 -4.02
N MET A 157 5.88 16.16 -3.75
CA MET A 157 4.44 16.06 -3.92
C MET A 157 4.03 15.92 -5.40
N GLU A 158 4.70 16.63 -6.31
CA GLU A 158 4.47 16.51 -7.74
C GLU A 158 4.91 15.14 -8.28
N ASP A 159 6.03 14.59 -7.78
CA ASP A 159 6.47 13.23 -8.06
C ASP A 159 5.40 12.20 -7.69
N PHE A 160 4.84 12.28 -6.48
CA PHE A 160 3.76 11.38 -6.06
C PHE A 160 2.49 11.55 -6.90
N ARG A 161 2.15 12.77 -7.32
CA ARG A 161 1.00 13.02 -8.21
C ARG A 161 1.21 12.47 -9.63
N LYS A 162 2.45 12.49 -10.14
CA LYS A 162 2.78 11.86 -11.43
C LYS A 162 2.60 10.35 -11.33
N HIS A 163 3.13 9.73 -10.28
CA HIS A 163 3.02 8.29 -10.05
C HIS A 163 1.57 7.82 -9.81
N SER A 164 0.74 8.62 -9.13
CA SER A 164 -0.67 8.28 -8.89
C SER A 164 -1.52 8.20 -10.15
N SER A 165 -1.05 8.76 -11.28
CA SER A 165 -1.78 8.72 -12.56
C SER A 165 -1.75 7.36 -13.24
N TYR A 166 -0.81 6.48 -12.89
CA TYR A 166 -0.64 5.17 -13.52
C TYR A 166 -0.42 4.01 -12.52
N LEU A 167 0.00 4.28 -11.28
CA LEU A 167 0.11 3.26 -10.23
C LEU A 167 -1.23 2.96 -9.57
N GLN A 168 -1.39 1.72 -9.12
CA GLN A 168 -2.47 1.36 -8.21
C GLN A 168 -2.23 1.98 -6.83
N THR A 169 -3.26 2.04 -5.97
CA THR A 169 -3.15 2.73 -4.67
C THR A 169 -2.18 2.02 -3.74
N HIS A 170 -2.17 0.68 -3.73
CA HIS A 170 -1.22 -0.06 -2.92
C HIS A 170 0.23 0.08 -3.43
N GLU A 171 0.43 0.17 -4.75
CA GLU A 171 1.74 0.40 -5.37
C GLU A 171 2.24 1.82 -5.10
N LEU A 172 1.35 2.82 -5.20
CA LEU A 172 1.64 4.20 -4.84
C LEU A 172 2.04 4.33 -3.37
N LEU A 173 1.30 3.68 -2.46
CA LEU A 173 1.67 3.64 -1.04
C LEU A 173 3.02 2.96 -0.82
N HIS A 174 3.32 1.87 -1.53
CA HIS A 174 4.62 1.21 -1.45
C HIS A 174 5.75 2.13 -1.92
N TYR A 175 5.58 2.77 -3.09
CA TYR A 175 6.52 3.74 -3.64
C TYR A 175 6.77 4.91 -2.67
N ILE A 176 5.70 5.44 -2.05
CA ILE A 176 5.81 6.50 -1.02
C ILE A 176 6.66 6.02 0.16
N LEU A 177 6.41 4.80 0.68
CA LEU A 177 7.14 4.26 1.82
C LEU A 177 8.63 4.10 1.50
N GLU A 178 8.97 3.56 0.34
CA GLU A 178 10.36 3.39 -0.11
C GLU A 178 11.06 4.73 -0.33
N LYS A 179 10.40 5.67 -1.02
CA LYS A 179 10.96 6.99 -1.33
C LYS A 179 11.23 7.82 -0.08
N THR A 180 10.35 7.73 0.91
CA THR A 180 10.43 8.53 2.15
C THR A 180 11.12 7.80 3.30
N GLN A 181 11.39 6.50 3.16
CA GLN A 181 11.84 5.61 4.24
C GLN A 181 10.98 5.70 5.51
N PHE A 182 9.68 5.98 5.33
CA PHE A 182 8.76 6.20 6.44
C PHE A 182 8.55 4.93 7.28
N ASP A 183 8.67 3.75 6.67
CA ASP A 183 8.60 2.45 7.34
C ASP A 183 9.76 2.24 8.35
N SER A 184 10.97 2.65 7.97
CA SER A 184 12.16 2.60 8.82
C SER A 184 12.03 3.56 10.00
N TYR A 185 11.52 4.76 9.74
CA TYR A 185 11.24 5.75 10.77
C TYR A 185 10.22 5.23 11.80
N ILE A 186 9.05 4.75 11.37
CA ILE A 186 8.02 4.29 12.31
C ILE A 186 8.47 3.06 13.10
N ARG A 187 9.36 2.23 12.54
CA ARG A 187 9.91 1.05 13.23
C ARG A 187 10.86 1.44 14.37
N ALA A 188 11.54 2.57 14.27
CA ALA A 188 12.43 3.10 15.31
C ALA A 188 11.66 3.77 16.48
N LEU A 189 10.36 4.05 16.31
CA LEU A 189 9.53 4.64 17.36
C LEU A 189 9.05 3.60 18.39
N PRO A 190 8.61 4.02 19.59
CA PRO A 190 7.94 3.13 20.53
C PRO A 190 6.77 2.39 19.89
N ALA A 191 6.70 1.08 20.18
CA ALA A 191 5.78 0.13 19.54
C ALA A 191 5.90 0.07 17.99
N GLY A 192 7.12 0.25 17.46
CA GLY A 192 7.37 0.34 16.02
C GLY A 192 6.89 -0.85 15.20
N GLU A 193 6.96 -2.08 15.72
CA GLU A 193 6.41 -3.26 15.04
C GLU A 193 4.88 -3.15 14.83
N ARG A 194 4.14 -2.59 15.79
CA ARG A 194 2.70 -2.31 15.66
C ARG A 194 2.41 -1.24 14.63
N ARG A 195 3.19 -0.17 14.62
CA ARG A 195 3.05 0.91 13.63
C ARG A 195 3.29 0.38 12.22
N LEU A 196 4.32 -0.44 12.04
CA LEU A 196 4.59 -1.10 10.77
C LEU A 196 3.45 -2.04 10.36
N ALA A 197 2.88 -2.79 11.30
CA ALA A 197 1.73 -3.65 11.03
C ALA A 197 0.48 -2.84 10.63
N ASN A 198 0.24 -1.67 11.23
CA ASN A 198 -0.83 -0.76 10.82
C ASN A 198 -0.64 -0.31 9.36
N VAL A 199 0.58 0.08 8.98
CA VAL A 199 0.90 0.44 7.58
C VAL A 199 0.74 -0.74 6.62
N LYS A 200 1.18 -1.94 6.99
CA LYS A 200 0.97 -3.17 6.19
C LYS A 200 -0.52 -3.51 6.04
N MET A 201 -1.31 -3.27 7.08
CA MET A 201 -2.76 -3.42 7.00
C MET A 201 -3.37 -2.40 6.03
N LEU A 202 -2.86 -1.16 5.97
CA LEU A 202 -3.30 -0.16 4.99
C LEU A 202 -3.05 -0.64 3.56
N LEU A 203 -1.86 -1.16 3.28
CA LEU A 203 -1.51 -1.75 1.98
C LEU A 203 -2.44 -2.93 1.62
N THR A 204 -2.73 -3.79 2.59
CA THR A 204 -3.64 -4.93 2.40
C THR A 204 -5.06 -4.48 2.12
N LYS A 205 -5.55 -3.45 2.83
CA LYS A 205 -6.87 -2.84 2.59
C LYS A 205 -6.94 -2.16 1.22
N ALA A 206 -5.88 -1.48 0.79
CA ALA A 206 -5.79 -0.90 -0.55
C ALA A 206 -5.89 -1.99 -1.63
N ARG A 207 -5.13 -3.08 -1.50
CA ARG A 207 -5.22 -4.25 -2.40
C ARG A 207 -6.61 -4.89 -2.43
N ALA A 208 -7.27 -5.00 -1.27
CA ALA A 208 -8.62 -5.54 -1.19
C ALA A 208 -9.64 -4.62 -1.88
N PHE A 209 -9.49 -3.30 -1.72
CA PHE A 209 -10.34 -2.31 -2.38
C PHE A 209 -10.19 -2.34 -3.90
N GLU A 210 -8.98 -2.51 -4.42
CA GLU A 210 -8.71 -2.57 -5.87
C GLU A 210 -9.32 -3.80 -6.57
N LYS A 211 -9.62 -4.86 -5.81
CA LYS A 211 -10.38 -6.02 -6.32
C LYS A 211 -11.87 -5.73 -6.53
N THR A 212 -12.37 -4.61 -6.02
CA THR A 212 -13.74 -4.16 -6.24
C THR A 212 -13.88 -3.44 -7.59
N SER A 213 -15.08 -2.92 -7.90
CA SER A 213 -15.33 -2.19 -9.15
C SER A 213 -14.69 -0.79 -9.19
N PHE A 214 -14.19 -0.26 -8.07
CA PHE A 214 -13.59 1.07 -7.98
C PHE A 214 -12.05 0.98 -7.99
N ARG A 215 -11.40 1.93 -8.67
CA ARG A 215 -9.93 1.98 -8.82
C ARG A 215 -9.41 3.41 -8.64
N GLY A 216 -8.12 3.50 -8.30
CA GLY A 216 -7.40 4.77 -8.15
C GLY A 216 -7.48 5.38 -6.75
N SER A 217 -6.48 6.21 -6.43
CA SER A 217 -6.30 6.81 -5.10
C SER A 217 -7.50 7.66 -4.66
N SER A 218 -8.11 8.43 -5.58
CA SER A 218 -9.29 9.26 -5.30
C SER A 218 -10.49 8.44 -4.77
N HIS A 219 -10.78 7.30 -5.40
CA HIS A 219 -11.87 6.42 -4.97
C HIS A 219 -11.55 5.74 -3.64
N PHE A 220 -10.28 5.40 -3.42
CA PHE A 220 -9.84 4.83 -2.14
C PHE A 220 -9.96 5.84 -1.00
N VAL A 221 -9.57 7.11 -1.20
CA VAL A 221 -9.74 8.18 -0.20
C VAL A 221 -11.22 8.34 0.17
N ARG A 222 -12.11 8.42 -0.83
CA ARG A 222 -13.57 8.50 -0.59
C ARG A 222 -14.12 7.28 0.14
N TYR A 223 -13.64 6.09 -0.19
CA TYR A 223 -14.02 4.86 0.51
C TYR A 223 -13.64 4.92 2.00
N ILE A 224 -12.42 5.38 2.31
CA ILE A 224 -11.98 5.56 3.70
C ILE A 224 -12.79 6.64 4.42
N GLU A 225 -13.12 7.75 3.76
CA GLU A 225 -14.00 8.79 4.31
C GLU A 225 -15.40 8.27 4.64
N GLN A 226 -15.97 7.42 3.77
CA GLN A 226 -17.25 6.77 4.03
C GLN A 226 -17.18 5.86 5.25
N LEU A 227 -16.13 5.04 5.37
CA LEU A 227 -15.94 4.18 6.55
C LEU A 227 -15.88 5.01 7.84
N LYS A 228 -15.14 6.12 7.84
CA LYS A 228 -15.10 7.06 8.98
C LYS A 228 -16.47 7.66 9.28
N LYS A 229 -17.22 8.09 8.26
CA LYS A 229 -18.54 8.71 8.41
C LYS A 229 -19.59 7.76 9.00
N TYR A 230 -19.52 6.48 8.66
CA TYR A 230 -20.43 5.46 9.18
C TYR A 230 -19.90 4.77 10.45
N GLU A 231 -18.86 5.33 11.09
CA GLU A 231 -18.20 4.78 12.29
C GLU A 231 -17.78 3.31 12.14
N VAL A 232 -17.51 2.89 10.90
CA VAL A 232 -16.95 1.57 10.58
C VAL A 232 -15.44 1.67 10.75
N ASP A 233 -14.99 1.44 11.97
CA ASP A 233 -13.57 1.43 12.32
C ASP A 233 -13.03 -0.01 12.40
N PHE A 234 -11.70 -0.11 12.45
CA PHE A 234 -11.00 -1.37 12.64
C PHE A 234 -10.12 -1.27 13.89
N GLY A 235 -9.80 -2.44 14.47
CA GLY A 235 -8.70 -2.51 15.43
C GLY A 235 -7.37 -2.24 14.74
N GLU A 236 -6.41 -1.68 15.46
CA GLU A 236 -5.01 -1.69 15.02
C GLU A 236 -4.54 -3.13 14.70
N ALA A 237 -3.56 -3.25 13.83
CA ALA A 237 -3.06 -4.55 13.39
C ALA A 237 -2.42 -5.32 14.56
N ASN A 238 -2.84 -6.58 14.71
CA ASN A 238 -2.30 -7.48 15.73
C ASN A 238 -0.89 -7.92 15.34
N VAL A 239 0.09 -7.59 16.20
CA VAL A 239 1.50 -8.01 16.02
C VAL A 239 1.87 -9.16 16.93
N LEU A 240 1.18 -9.30 18.05
CA LEU A 240 1.43 -10.36 19.01
C LEU A 240 0.70 -11.63 18.57
N ASP A 241 1.45 -12.72 18.50
CA ASP A 241 0.91 -14.06 18.33
C ASP A 241 0.00 -14.40 19.53
N GLU A 242 -0.98 -15.28 19.34
CA GLU A 242 -1.84 -15.72 20.45
C GLU A 242 -1.00 -16.34 21.59
N SER A 243 0.19 -16.87 21.32
CA SER A 243 1.10 -17.40 22.34
C SER A 243 1.97 -16.35 23.05
N ALA A 244 1.79 -15.05 22.79
CA ALA A 244 2.61 -14.02 23.44
C ALA A 244 2.33 -13.94 24.95
N ASP A 245 3.38 -13.80 25.76
CA ASP A 245 3.27 -13.70 27.22
C ASP A 245 2.82 -12.29 27.66
N VAL A 246 1.53 -12.01 27.48
CA VAL A 246 0.92 -10.69 27.73
C VAL A 246 -0.41 -10.82 28.47
N VAL A 247 -0.76 -9.82 29.28
CA VAL A 247 -2.06 -9.71 29.94
C VAL A 247 -3.12 -9.35 28.92
N ARG A 248 -4.15 -10.17 28.77
CA ARG A 248 -5.20 -9.95 27.77
C ARG A 248 -6.34 -9.11 28.33
N ILE A 249 -6.77 -8.09 27.59
CA ILE A 249 -7.93 -7.26 27.89
C ILE A 249 -8.98 -7.53 26.81
N MET A 250 -10.16 -8.01 27.21
CA MET A 250 -11.23 -8.36 26.27
C MET A 250 -12.63 -8.15 26.86
N THR A 251 -13.64 -8.22 26.01
CA THR A 251 -15.04 -8.16 26.46
C THR A 251 -15.49 -9.50 27.02
N ILE A 252 -16.41 -9.47 28.00
CA ILE A 252 -17.04 -10.69 28.55
C ILE A 252 -17.68 -11.56 27.46
N HIS A 253 -18.22 -10.94 26.41
CA HIS A 253 -18.82 -11.68 25.29
C HIS A 253 -17.79 -12.48 24.50
N LYS A 254 -16.58 -11.93 24.31
CA LYS A 254 -15.50 -12.61 23.60
C LYS A 254 -14.87 -13.75 24.41
N SER A 255 -14.98 -13.72 25.73
CA SER A 255 -14.44 -14.79 26.58
C SER A 255 -15.32 -16.02 26.67
N LYS A 256 -16.52 -16.02 26.04
CA LYS A 256 -17.44 -17.16 26.06
C LYS A 256 -16.77 -18.40 25.44
N GLY A 257 -16.65 -19.47 26.23
CA GLY A 257 -15.98 -20.71 25.81
C GLY A 257 -14.47 -20.71 26.04
N LEU A 258 -13.88 -19.59 26.45
CA LEU A 258 -12.49 -19.51 26.90
C LEU A 258 -12.41 -19.65 28.42
N GLU A 259 -11.27 -20.08 28.94
CA GLU A 259 -11.02 -20.22 30.37
C GLU A 259 -9.59 -19.80 30.68
N PHE A 260 -9.41 -19.10 31.80
CA PHE A 260 -8.11 -18.52 32.19
C PHE A 260 -7.81 -18.87 33.65
N PRO A 261 -6.55 -19.15 34.01
CA PRO A 261 -6.17 -19.38 35.41
C PRO A 261 -6.58 -18.23 36.32
N VAL A 262 -6.33 -16.98 35.91
CA VAL A 262 -6.65 -15.77 36.68
C VAL A 262 -7.52 -14.82 35.86
N VAL A 263 -8.69 -14.46 36.39
CA VAL A 263 -9.65 -13.54 35.76
C VAL A 263 -9.90 -12.33 36.65
N PHE A 264 -9.72 -11.15 36.09
CA PHE A 264 -10.20 -9.89 36.63
C PHE A 264 -11.50 -9.50 35.92
N VAL A 265 -12.58 -9.24 36.68
CA VAL A 265 -13.81 -8.65 36.16
C VAL A 265 -13.83 -7.18 36.54
N CYS A 266 -13.57 -6.32 35.56
CA CYS A 266 -13.30 -4.90 35.78
C CYS A 266 -14.51 -4.02 35.51
N GLY A 267 -14.52 -2.83 36.13
CA GLY A 267 -15.56 -1.84 35.91
C GLY A 267 -16.94 -2.28 36.45
N THR A 268 -16.97 -3.10 37.50
CA THR A 268 -18.24 -3.62 38.05
C THR A 268 -19.14 -2.53 38.63
N HIS A 269 -18.58 -1.36 38.92
CA HIS A 269 -19.29 -0.19 39.45
C HIS A 269 -20.12 0.58 38.40
N HIS A 270 -19.90 0.31 37.11
CA HIS A 270 -20.62 1.01 36.06
C HIS A 270 -22.09 0.65 36.06
N LYS A 271 -22.94 1.66 35.79
CA LYS A 271 -24.37 1.44 35.68
C LYS A 271 -24.68 0.61 34.43
N VAL A 272 -25.67 -0.27 34.56
CA VAL A 272 -26.25 -0.97 33.42
C VAL A 272 -26.79 0.05 32.41
N ASN A 273 -26.49 -0.15 31.12
CA ASN A 273 -26.99 0.74 30.07
C ASN A 273 -28.45 0.40 29.77
N LEU A 274 -29.34 1.34 30.09
CA LEU A 274 -30.80 1.23 29.87
C LEU A 274 -31.30 2.31 28.89
N GLN A 275 -30.44 2.85 28.02
CA GLN A 275 -30.83 3.90 27.07
C GLN A 275 -31.93 3.46 26.11
N ASP A 276 -31.95 2.18 25.71
CA ASP A 276 -32.96 1.64 24.80
C ASP A 276 -34.38 1.73 25.38
N ALA A 277 -34.53 1.60 26.70
CA ALA A 277 -35.83 1.74 27.38
C ALA A 277 -36.30 3.21 27.51
N ASN A 278 -35.42 4.18 27.23
CA ASN A 278 -35.70 5.61 27.39
C ASN A 278 -35.91 6.35 26.04
N GLY A 279 -35.92 5.62 24.92
CA GLY A 279 -36.10 6.19 23.57
C GLY A 279 -37.45 6.87 23.36
N ARG A 280 -37.54 7.79 22.38
CA ARG A 280 -38.82 8.43 21.98
C ARG A 280 -39.82 7.42 21.42
N MET A 281 -39.29 6.44 20.73
CA MET A 281 -39.98 5.23 20.29
C MET A 281 -39.18 4.06 20.82
N ILE A 282 -39.87 3.13 21.48
CA ILE A 282 -39.30 1.87 21.94
C ILE A 282 -40.08 0.73 21.29
N LEU A 283 -39.37 -0.34 20.95
CA LEU A 283 -39.90 -1.48 20.22
C LEU A 283 -39.65 -2.73 21.03
N ASP A 284 -40.71 -3.51 21.20
CA ASP A 284 -40.68 -4.82 21.85
C ASP A 284 -41.33 -5.85 20.91
N SER A 285 -40.79 -7.07 20.88
CA SER A 285 -41.25 -8.11 19.96
C SER A 285 -42.68 -8.57 20.26
N ASP A 286 -43.10 -8.55 21.52
CA ASP A 286 -44.38 -9.10 21.96
C ASP A 286 -45.40 -7.99 22.18
N LEU A 287 -44.98 -6.84 22.72
CA LEU A 287 -45.83 -5.70 23.06
C LEU A 287 -45.92 -4.64 21.95
N GLY A 288 -45.09 -4.77 20.92
CA GLY A 288 -45.02 -3.89 19.75
C GLY A 288 -44.37 -2.54 20.06
N ALA A 289 -44.88 -1.47 19.44
CA ALA A 289 -44.31 -0.13 19.61
C ALA A 289 -44.91 0.65 20.79
N GLY A 290 -44.04 1.27 21.59
CA GLY A 290 -44.34 2.29 22.59
C GLY A 290 -43.85 3.66 22.13
N LEU A 291 -44.74 4.66 22.12
CA LEU A 291 -44.47 6.01 21.61
C LEU A 291 -44.77 7.04 22.69
N ASP A 292 -44.04 8.15 22.66
CA ASP A 292 -44.45 9.37 23.37
C ASP A 292 -45.71 9.93 22.71
N TYR A 293 -46.63 10.42 23.55
CA TYR A 293 -47.73 11.26 23.11
C TYR A 293 -47.17 12.64 22.77
N ILE A 294 -47.37 13.10 21.54
CA ILE A 294 -46.84 14.37 21.05
C ILE A 294 -47.99 15.19 20.48
N ARG A 295 -48.28 16.35 21.09
CA ARG A 295 -49.10 17.39 20.48
C ARG A 295 -48.20 18.51 19.97
N THR A 296 -48.05 18.61 18.65
CA THR A 296 -47.17 19.60 18.03
C THR A 296 -47.66 21.04 18.21
N GLU A 297 -48.97 21.25 18.17
CA GLU A 297 -49.59 22.59 18.30
C GLU A 297 -49.35 23.17 19.70
N GLU A 298 -49.58 22.37 20.74
CA GLU A 298 -49.41 22.76 22.14
C GLU A 298 -47.96 22.59 22.63
N ARG A 299 -47.08 21.98 21.81
CA ARG A 299 -45.70 21.60 22.15
C ARG A 299 -45.61 20.72 23.41
N ILE A 300 -46.65 19.93 23.67
CA ILE A 300 -46.72 19.00 24.80
C ILE A 300 -46.17 17.64 24.40
N ARG A 301 -45.42 17.03 25.32
CA ARG A 301 -44.88 15.68 25.18
C ARG A 301 -45.01 14.94 26.49
N ASP A 302 -45.72 13.82 26.47
CA ASP A 302 -45.91 12.94 27.62
C ASP A 302 -45.66 11.47 27.27
N SER A 303 -45.14 10.71 28.23
CA SER A 303 -44.98 9.26 28.06
C SER A 303 -46.35 8.58 28.11
N THR A 304 -46.66 7.73 27.13
CA THR A 304 -47.89 6.93 27.17
C THR A 304 -47.77 5.81 28.20
N MET A 305 -48.91 5.33 28.73
CA MET A 305 -48.93 4.16 29.61
C MET A 305 -48.36 2.92 28.93
N LYS A 306 -48.65 2.73 27.63
CA LYS A 306 -48.10 1.62 26.84
C LYS A 306 -46.56 1.69 26.78
N LYS A 307 -46.01 2.89 26.55
CA LYS A 307 -44.55 3.10 26.58
C LYS A 307 -43.99 2.79 27.96
N ALA A 308 -44.62 3.24 29.04
CA ALA A 308 -44.14 2.95 30.40
C ALA A 308 -44.08 1.44 30.68
N LEU A 309 -45.11 0.69 30.30
CA LEU A 309 -45.15 -0.76 30.47
C LEU A 309 -44.05 -1.48 29.66
N ILE A 310 -43.87 -1.10 28.39
CA ILE A 310 -42.81 -1.67 27.55
C ILE A 310 -41.43 -1.32 28.12
N ALA A 311 -41.23 -0.09 28.58
CA ALA A 311 -39.95 0.34 29.16
C ALA A 311 -39.59 -0.48 30.41
N ASP A 312 -40.56 -0.76 31.29
CA ASP A 312 -40.31 -1.57 32.48
C ASP A 312 -40.04 -3.04 32.14
N HIS A 313 -40.76 -3.62 31.17
CA HIS A 313 -40.46 -4.97 30.68
C HIS A 313 -39.06 -5.05 30.07
N MET A 314 -38.67 -4.10 29.21
CA MET A 314 -37.34 -4.03 28.61
C MET A 314 -36.24 -3.91 29.68
N LYS A 315 -36.45 -3.13 30.75
CA LYS A 315 -35.50 -3.03 31.87
C LYS A 315 -35.33 -4.37 32.56
N GLU A 316 -36.42 -5.08 32.86
CA GLU A 316 -36.35 -6.39 33.52
C GLU A 316 -35.59 -7.41 32.67
N VAL A 317 -35.89 -7.48 31.37
CA VAL A 317 -35.18 -8.34 30.42
C VAL A 317 -33.69 -7.99 30.33
N ALA A 318 -33.38 -6.69 30.24
CA ALA A 318 -31.99 -6.21 30.18
C ALA A 318 -31.21 -6.55 31.46
N LEU A 319 -31.77 -6.30 32.64
CA LEU A 319 -31.13 -6.65 33.92
C LEU A 319 -30.93 -8.16 34.06
N GLY A 320 -31.90 -8.96 33.61
CA GLY A 320 -31.78 -10.42 33.57
C GLY A 320 -30.65 -10.89 32.67
N GLU A 321 -30.46 -10.27 31.51
CA GLU A 321 -29.33 -10.57 30.62
C GLU A 321 -27.99 -10.15 31.22
N GLU A 322 -27.93 -8.97 31.84
CA GLU A 322 -26.72 -8.47 32.50
C GLU A 322 -26.28 -9.39 33.66
N LEU A 323 -27.21 -10.00 34.40
CA LEU A 323 -26.90 -11.05 35.38
C LEU A 323 -26.27 -12.30 34.73
N ARG A 324 -26.74 -12.72 33.55
CA ARG A 324 -26.14 -13.84 32.80
C ARG A 324 -24.74 -13.48 32.31
N VAL A 325 -24.53 -12.25 31.86
CA VAL A 325 -23.21 -11.76 31.46
C VAL A 325 -22.24 -11.78 32.64
N LEU A 326 -22.66 -11.31 33.82
CA LEU A 326 -21.85 -11.40 35.05
C LEU A 326 -21.51 -12.85 35.39
N TYR A 327 -22.47 -13.77 35.30
CA TYR A 327 -22.23 -15.20 35.50
C TYR A 327 -21.20 -15.77 34.52
N VAL A 328 -21.29 -15.42 33.22
CA VAL A 328 -20.29 -15.81 32.23
C VAL A 328 -18.90 -15.32 32.62
N ALA A 329 -18.78 -14.04 33.02
CA ALA A 329 -17.50 -13.45 33.44
C ALA A 329 -16.88 -14.18 34.64
N MET A 330 -17.68 -14.43 35.68
CA MET A 330 -17.22 -15.10 36.92
C MET A 330 -16.80 -16.55 36.67
N THR A 331 -17.45 -17.25 35.73
CA THR A 331 -17.15 -18.65 35.40
C THR A 331 -16.02 -18.82 34.38
N ARG A 332 -15.36 -17.74 33.92
CA ARG A 332 -14.16 -17.88 33.09
C ARG A 332 -12.91 -18.24 33.89
N ALA A 333 -12.96 -18.06 35.20
CA ALA A 333 -11.82 -18.28 36.09
C ALA A 333 -11.67 -19.77 36.42
N LYS A 334 -10.46 -20.31 36.26
CA LYS A 334 -10.14 -21.67 36.73
C LYS A 334 -9.71 -21.70 38.19
N GLU A 335 -8.87 -20.74 38.60
CA GLU A 335 -8.22 -20.77 39.92
C GLU A 335 -8.45 -19.50 40.74
N LYS A 336 -8.37 -18.31 40.12
CA LYS A 336 -8.62 -17.05 40.81
C LYS A 336 -9.57 -16.14 40.05
N LEU A 337 -10.57 -15.66 40.77
CA LEU A 337 -11.51 -14.64 40.34
C LEU A 337 -11.33 -13.38 41.20
N ILE A 338 -11.19 -12.22 40.55
CA ILE A 338 -11.05 -10.93 41.22
C ILE A 338 -12.04 -9.96 40.58
N LEU A 339 -12.94 -9.39 41.37
CA LEU A 339 -13.87 -8.35 40.90
C LEU A 339 -13.37 -6.98 41.35
N THR A 340 -13.34 -6.01 40.44
CA THR A 340 -12.86 -4.66 40.72
C THR A 340 -13.92 -3.61 40.38
N GLY A 341 -13.95 -2.53 41.17
CA GLY A 341 -14.86 -1.43 40.96
C GLY A 341 -14.51 -0.25 41.86
N LEU A 342 -15.02 0.93 41.49
CA LEU A 342 -14.79 2.18 42.21
C LEU A 342 -16.04 2.56 43.02
N VAL A 343 -15.80 3.05 44.22
CA VAL A 343 -16.83 3.61 45.10
C VAL A 343 -16.41 5.00 45.53
N LYS A 344 -17.39 5.87 45.79
CA LYS A 344 -17.10 7.25 46.22
C LYS A 344 -16.61 7.31 47.66
N GLU A 345 -17.26 6.54 48.52
CA GLU A 345 -17.05 6.56 49.97
C GLU A 345 -17.11 5.11 50.47
N GLU A 346 -16.08 4.69 51.18
CA GLU A 346 -16.01 3.34 51.78
C GLU A 346 -17.09 3.14 52.84
N GLU A 347 -17.37 4.14 53.66
CA GLU A 347 -18.37 4.04 54.74
C GLU A 347 -19.75 3.67 54.22
N LYS A 348 -20.21 4.28 53.11
CA LYS A 348 -21.49 3.94 52.48
C LYS A 348 -21.59 2.49 52.02
N VAL A 349 -20.46 1.87 51.64
CA VAL A 349 -20.44 0.46 51.30
C VAL A 349 -20.59 -0.38 52.55
N ARG A 350 -19.89 -0.02 53.64
CA ARG A 350 -20.00 -0.71 54.92
C ARG A 350 -21.41 -0.61 55.50
N GLU A 351 -22.00 0.58 55.49
CA GLU A 351 -23.40 0.81 55.88
C GLU A 351 -24.37 -0.08 55.07
N LEU A 352 -24.19 -0.15 53.74
CA LEU A 352 -25.01 -1.02 52.88
C LEU A 352 -24.90 -2.49 53.29
N LEU A 353 -23.67 -2.97 53.55
CA LEU A 353 -23.40 -4.34 53.95
C LEU A 353 -23.97 -4.65 55.33
N GLU A 354 -23.85 -3.73 56.28
CA GLU A 354 -24.43 -3.87 57.62
C GLU A 354 -25.95 -3.91 57.59
N LEU A 355 -26.59 -3.07 56.76
CA LEU A 355 -28.04 -3.02 56.61
C LEU A 355 -28.65 -4.34 56.11
N HIS A 356 -27.92 -5.06 55.25
CA HIS A 356 -28.37 -6.34 54.66
C HIS A 356 -27.67 -7.56 55.28
N ALA A 357 -26.94 -7.40 56.39
CA ALA A 357 -26.14 -8.47 56.99
C ALA A 357 -26.97 -9.63 57.56
N GLN A 358 -28.24 -9.38 57.86
CA GLN A 358 -29.17 -10.37 58.45
C GLN A 358 -30.09 -11.01 57.40
N GLU A 359 -29.96 -10.65 56.13
CA GLU A 359 -30.76 -11.25 55.07
C GLU A 359 -30.25 -12.66 54.74
N GLU A 360 -31.15 -13.64 54.71
CA GLU A 360 -30.82 -15.01 54.34
C GLU A 360 -31.52 -15.40 53.02
N GLY A 361 -30.81 -16.17 52.20
CA GLY A 361 -31.34 -16.71 50.96
C GLY A 361 -31.05 -15.85 49.73
N ALA A 362 -31.90 -15.97 48.71
CA ALA A 362 -31.73 -15.25 47.45
C ALA A 362 -32.15 -13.77 47.61
N LEU A 363 -31.41 -12.86 46.94
CA LEU A 363 -31.75 -11.43 46.87
C LEU A 363 -33.22 -11.20 46.54
N LEU A 364 -33.85 -10.21 47.17
CA LEU A 364 -35.23 -9.85 46.89
C LEU A 364 -35.38 -9.34 45.45
N TYR A 365 -36.60 -9.41 44.92
CA TYR A 365 -36.88 -8.88 43.58
C TYR A 365 -36.57 -7.38 43.48
N SER A 366 -36.92 -6.61 44.51
CA SER A 366 -36.61 -5.18 44.61
C SER A 366 -35.11 -4.89 44.53
N ASP A 367 -34.28 -5.75 45.11
CA ASP A 367 -32.83 -5.57 45.14
C ASP A 367 -32.20 -5.87 43.79
N ARG A 368 -32.73 -6.89 43.10
CA ARG A 368 -32.31 -7.23 41.73
C ARG A 368 -32.68 -6.14 40.74
N VAL A 369 -33.89 -5.59 40.84
CA VAL A 369 -34.36 -4.52 39.94
C VAL A 369 -33.68 -3.17 40.24
N SER A 370 -33.42 -2.88 41.52
CA SER A 370 -32.67 -1.68 41.94
C SER A 370 -31.14 -1.85 41.86
N GLY A 371 -30.67 -3.01 41.41
CA GLY A 371 -29.28 -3.35 41.20
C GLY A 371 -28.71 -2.62 40.00
N GLU A 372 -28.41 -1.33 40.16
CA GLU A 372 -27.97 -0.47 39.06
C GLU A 372 -26.61 -0.87 38.47
N SER A 373 -25.81 -1.68 39.17
CA SER A 373 -24.47 -2.14 38.74
C SER A 373 -24.14 -3.54 39.25
N TYR A 374 -23.18 -4.20 38.60
CA TYR A 374 -22.67 -5.51 39.05
C TYR A 374 -22.10 -5.44 40.47
N LEU A 375 -21.38 -4.36 40.79
CA LEU A 375 -20.77 -4.19 42.10
C LEU A 375 -21.84 -4.17 43.19
N LYS A 376 -22.94 -3.43 42.98
CA LYS A 376 -24.03 -3.37 43.97
C LYS A 376 -24.67 -4.74 44.18
N LEU A 377 -24.96 -5.48 43.09
CA LEU A 377 -25.54 -6.82 43.17
C LEU A 377 -24.63 -7.81 43.91
N VAL A 378 -23.32 -7.77 43.64
CA VAL A 378 -22.32 -8.62 44.31
C VAL A 378 -22.18 -8.25 45.78
N LEU A 379 -22.17 -6.96 46.11
CA LEU A 379 -22.09 -6.49 47.50
C LEU A 379 -23.34 -6.89 48.31
N LEU A 380 -24.53 -6.74 47.74
CA LEU A 380 -25.77 -7.17 48.40
C LEU A 380 -25.76 -8.69 48.66
N ALA A 381 -25.34 -9.49 47.68
CA ALA A 381 -25.19 -10.93 47.86
C ALA A 381 -24.09 -11.32 48.87
N TYR A 382 -23.09 -10.45 49.08
CA TYR A 382 -22.00 -10.64 50.01
C TYR A 382 -22.31 -10.15 51.43
N ALA A 383 -23.29 -9.24 51.61
CA ALA A 383 -23.64 -8.61 52.87
C ALA A 383 -23.80 -9.58 54.06
N PRO A 384 -24.45 -10.76 53.91
CA PRO A 384 -24.60 -11.70 55.02
C PRO A 384 -23.29 -12.27 55.58
N TYR A 385 -22.21 -12.22 54.80
CA TYR A 385 -20.87 -12.70 55.19
C TYR A 385 -19.99 -11.60 55.80
N PHE A 386 -20.41 -10.33 55.72
CA PHE A 386 -19.61 -9.19 56.16
C PHE A 386 -19.56 -9.06 57.68
N ALA A 387 -20.69 -9.27 58.37
CA ALA A 387 -20.82 -9.04 59.82
C ALA A 387 -20.22 -10.16 60.70
N GLY A 388 -19.43 -11.08 60.13
CA GLY A 388 -18.70 -12.11 60.89
C GLY A 388 -19.56 -13.20 61.53
N GLY A 389 -20.86 -13.29 61.21
CA GLY A 389 -21.77 -14.30 61.76
C GLY A 389 -21.71 -15.67 61.09
N GLN A 390 -21.04 -15.78 59.93
CA GLN A 390 -20.94 -17.01 59.14
C GLN A 390 -19.53 -17.61 59.23
N PRO A 391 -19.38 -18.95 59.38
CA PRO A 391 -18.08 -19.60 59.57
C PRO A 391 -17.16 -19.54 58.34
N PHE A 392 -17.68 -19.14 57.18
CA PHE A 392 -16.94 -19.06 55.92
C PHE A 392 -17.37 -17.82 55.12
N ALA A 393 -16.41 -16.97 54.76
CA ALA A 393 -16.63 -15.87 53.83
C ALA A 393 -16.27 -16.33 52.40
N PRO A 394 -17.19 -16.24 51.42
CA PRO A 394 -16.97 -16.75 50.06
C PRO A 394 -15.95 -15.93 49.27
N ALA A 395 -15.63 -14.71 49.73
CA ALA A 395 -14.67 -13.81 49.11
C ALA A 395 -13.99 -12.94 50.16
N LYS A 396 -12.81 -12.39 49.83
CA LYS A 396 -12.13 -11.36 50.62
C LYS A 396 -12.44 -9.98 50.04
N LEU A 397 -13.07 -9.11 50.83
CA LEU A 397 -13.26 -7.70 50.47
C LEU A 397 -12.04 -6.88 50.89
N THR A 398 -11.49 -6.08 49.98
CA THR A 398 -10.35 -5.18 50.24
C THR A 398 -10.66 -3.79 49.69
N PHE A 399 -10.41 -2.76 50.49
CA PHE A 399 -10.48 -1.38 50.06
C PHE A 399 -9.06 -0.85 49.81
N CYS A 400 -8.90 -0.03 48.78
CA CYS A 400 -7.63 0.62 48.45
C CYS A 400 -7.91 2.10 48.20
N SER A 401 -7.18 2.98 48.88
CA SER A 401 -7.32 4.43 48.71
C SER A 401 -6.45 4.94 47.54
N GLU A 402 -6.72 6.16 47.06
CA GLU A 402 -5.88 6.79 46.05
C GLU A 402 -4.44 7.02 46.54
N GLU A 403 -4.27 7.31 47.83
CA GLU A 403 -2.95 7.52 48.46
C GLU A 403 -2.09 6.25 48.46
N ASP A 404 -2.72 5.09 48.70
CA ASP A 404 -2.06 3.77 48.62
C ASP A 404 -1.52 3.51 47.20
N LEU A 405 -2.30 3.89 46.19
CA LEU A 405 -1.96 3.71 44.77
C LEU A 405 -0.89 4.70 44.28
N ALA A 406 -0.94 5.95 44.74
CA ALA A 406 0.03 6.99 44.38
C ALA A 406 1.44 6.63 44.88
N THR A 407 1.55 6.13 46.12
CA THR A 407 2.83 5.74 46.73
C THR A 407 3.51 4.60 45.98
N ALA A 408 2.73 3.64 45.46
CA ALA A 408 3.23 2.53 44.67
C ALA A 408 3.73 2.97 43.27
N SER A 409 3.02 3.90 42.61
CA SER A 409 3.33 4.33 41.24
C SER A 409 4.55 5.26 41.15
N VAL A 410 4.75 6.15 42.15
CA VAL A 410 5.91 7.07 42.17
C VAL A 410 7.23 6.30 42.17
N LYS A 411 7.32 5.20 42.94
CA LYS A 411 8.53 4.38 43.02
C LYS A 411 8.91 3.78 41.66
N GLU A 412 7.92 3.38 40.87
CA GLU A 412 8.13 2.74 39.57
C GLU A 412 8.45 3.75 38.46
N GLN A 413 7.73 4.88 38.43
CA GLN A 413 8.01 5.96 37.48
C GLN A 413 9.42 6.51 37.66
N VAL A 414 9.89 6.63 38.91
CA VAL A 414 11.27 7.02 39.22
C VAL A 414 12.26 5.97 38.68
N ASN A 415 12.00 4.68 38.86
CA ASN A 415 12.86 3.62 38.31
C ASN A 415 12.93 3.63 36.79
N LEU A 416 11.79 3.79 36.10
CA LEU A 416 11.73 3.89 34.64
C LEU A 416 12.42 5.15 34.11
N ALA A 417 12.22 6.31 34.76
CA ALA A 417 12.89 7.55 34.39
C ALA A 417 14.40 7.47 34.61
N LEU A 418 14.85 6.79 35.67
CA LEU A 418 16.28 6.49 35.90
C LEU A 418 16.85 5.58 34.82
N LEU A 419 16.10 4.55 34.38
CA LEU A 419 16.51 3.66 33.30
C LEU A 419 16.60 4.40 31.96
N GLN A 420 15.60 5.22 31.63
CA GLN A 420 15.56 6.03 30.42
C GLN A 420 16.68 7.08 30.42
N LYS A 421 16.93 7.73 31.56
CA LYS A 421 18.04 8.67 31.71
C LYS A 421 19.39 7.97 31.55
N LYS A 422 19.57 6.77 32.09
CA LYS A 422 20.79 5.94 31.87
C LYS A 422 20.99 5.61 30.38
N LEU A 423 19.92 5.27 29.67
CA LEU A 423 19.97 4.98 28.23
C LEU A 423 20.26 6.23 27.37
N LEU A 424 19.72 7.39 27.75
CA LEU A 424 19.95 8.67 27.04
C LEU A 424 21.32 9.31 27.34
N THR A 425 21.90 9.06 28.52
CA THR A 425 23.23 9.57 28.89
C THR A 425 24.38 8.73 28.35
N GLN A 426 24.13 7.47 27.99
CA GLN A 426 25.02 6.70 27.12
C GLN A 426 24.79 7.15 25.67
N GLY A 427 25.44 8.26 25.30
CA GLY A 427 25.25 8.91 24.00
C GLY A 427 25.45 7.95 22.82
N VAL A 428 24.70 8.22 21.75
CA VAL A 428 24.76 7.51 20.45
C VAL A 428 26.18 7.48 19.87
N ASP A 429 27.05 8.40 20.27
CA ASP A 429 28.47 8.42 19.88
C ASP A 429 29.27 7.19 20.36
N THR A 430 28.84 6.53 21.44
CA THR A 430 29.42 5.24 21.86
C THR A 430 28.91 4.02 21.09
N ILE A 431 27.84 4.18 20.28
CA ILE A 431 27.27 3.11 19.45
C ILE A 431 28.04 2.99 18.11
N ILE A 432 28.62 4.09 17.62
CA ILE A 432 29.28 4.17 16.31
C ILE A 432 30.79 3.91 16.41
N GLN A 433 31.38 4.04 17.59
CA GLN A 433 32.77 3.65 17.84
C GLN A 433 32.80 2.34 18.64
N PRO A 434 33.08 1.19 18.01
CA PRO A 434 33.11 -0.09 18.71
C PRO A 434 34.21 -0.06 19.77
N SER A 435 33.79 0.06 21.02
CA SER A 435 34.70 0.11 22.17
C SER A 435 35.10 -1.29 22.61
N LYS A 436 34.30 -2.30 22.25
CA LYS A 436 34.53 -3.72 22.54
C LYS A 436 35.11 -4.46 21.33
N GLU A 437 35.97 -5.43 21.61
CA GLU A 437 36.65 -6.25 20.59
C GLU A 437 35.67 -7.07 19.73
N GLU A 438 34.56 -7.53 20.30
CA GLU A 438 33.48 -8.25 19.61
C GLU A 438 32.76 -7.36 18.58
N GLU A 439 32.55 -6.08 18.89
CA GLU A 439 31.91 -5.12 17.99
C GLU A 439 32.82 -4.78 16.80
N LYS A 440 34.14 -4.70 17.02
CA LYS A 440 35.13 -4.54 15.93
C LYS A 440 35.10 -5.72 14.97
N GLY A 441 34.94 -6.94 15.48
CA GLY A 441 34.75 -8.15 14.67
C GLY A 441 33.51 -8.06 13.77
N LEU A 442 32.37 -7.64 14.32
CA LEU A 442 31.13 -7.46 13.55
C LEU A 442 31.25 -6.37 12.48
N VAL A 443 31.85 -5.21 12.81
CA VAL A 443 32.07 -4.14 11.83
C VAL A 443 32.96 -4.63 10.68
N SER A 444 34.02 -5.38 10.98
CA SER A 444 34.90 -5.95 9.94
C SER A 444 34.20 -6.96 9.03
N LEU A 445 33.16 -7.64 9.52
CA LEU A 445 32.35 -8.58 8.74
C LEU A 445 31.27 -7.89 7.90
N LEU A 446 30.62 -6.86 8.45
CA LEU A 446 29.46 -6.21 7.84
C LEU A 446 29.82 -5.08 6.88
N LEU A 447 30.88 -4.31 7.16
CA LEU A 447 31.28 -3.19 6.32
C LEU A 447 31.58 -3.60 4.87
N PRO A 448 32.31 -4.71 4.60
CA PRO A 448 32.49 -5.19 3.23
C PRO A 448 31.17 -5.55 2.55
N ARG A 449 30.19 -6.12 3.28
CA ARG A 449 28.88 -6.48 2.72
C ARG A 449 28.02 -5.27 2.37
N PHE A 450 28.10 -4.19 3.15
CA PHE A 450 27.40 -2.93 2.84
C PHE A 450 28.06 -2.16 1.69
N GLN A 451 29.34 -2.42 1.41
CA GLN A 451 30.11 -1.81 0.33
C GLN A 451 30.19 -2.70 -0.92
N GLU A 452 29.63 -3.91 -0.87
CA GLU A 452 29.67 -4.85 -1.98
C GLU A 452 28.71 -4.39 -3.08
N HIS A 453 29.26 -4.14 -4.27
CA HIS A 453 28.48 -3.81 -5.47
C HIS A 453 28.11 -5.10 -6.21
N TYR A 454 26.93 -5.11 -6.83
CA TYR A 454 26.53 -6.25 -7.67
C TYR A 454 27.53 -6.43 -8.81
N ALA A 455 28.13 -7.62 -8.92
CA ALA A 455 29.23 -7.88 -9.85
C ALA A 455 28.89 -7.58 -11.32
N HIS A 456 27.61 -7.65 -11.70
CA HIS A 456 27.11 -7.37 -13.05
C HIS A 456 26.23 -6.11 -13.10
N GLU A 457 26.50 -5.10 -12.27
CA GLU A 457 25.76 -3.82 -12.24
C GLU A 457 25.71 -3.16 -13.62
N LYS A 458 26.81 -3.25 -14.39
CA LYS A 458 26.89 -2.75 -15.77
C LYS A 458 25.93 -3.46 -16.74
N ALA A 459 25.47 -4.67 -16.43
CA ALA A 459 24.49 -5.39 -17.25
C ALA A 459 23.03 -5.04 -16.88
N LEU A 460 22.79 -4.24 -15.84
CA LEU A 460 21.44 -3.79 -15.48
C LEU A 460 20.90 -2.88 -16.59
N GLY A 461 19.73 -3.24 -17.12
CA GLY A 461 19.12 -2.55 -18.26
C GLY A 461 19.53 -3.10 -19.63
N LEU A 462 20.40 -4.13 -19.69
CA LEU A 462 20.69 -4.83 -20.93
C LEU A 462 19.47 -5.66 -21.37
N PHE A 463 18.90 -5.33 -22.53
CA PHE A 463 17.85 -6.15 -23.12
C PHE A 463 18.46 -7.42 -23.72
N ALA A 464 17.92 -8.60 -23.38
CA ALA A 464 18.41 -9.86 -23.93
C ALA A 464 18.17 -10.01 -25.44
N LYS A 465 17.18 -9.26 -25.98
CA LYS A 465 16.75 -9.33 -27.38
C LYS A 465 16.33 -7.95 -27.89
N THR A 466 16.77 -7.59 -29.10
CA THR A 466 16.36 -6.35 -29.79
C THR A 466 16.22 -6.57 -31.30
N THR A 467 15.63 -5.60 -32.00
CA THR A 467 15.51 -5.59 -33.46
C THR A 467 16.55 -4.68 -34.10
N VAL A 468 16.92 -4.95 -35.35
CA VAL A 468 17.82 -4.06 -36.11
C VAL A 468 17.27 -2.64 -36.25
N THR A 469 15.95 -2.48 -36.29
CA THR A 469 15.29 -1.16 -36.36
C THR A 469 15.46 -0.35 -35.07
N GLU A 470 15.28 -0.98 -33.90
CA GLU A 470 15.51 -0.34 -32.59
C GLU A 470 16.98 0.04 -32.40
N LEU A 471 17.89 -0.87 -32.79
CA LEU A 471 19.35 -0.67 -32.74
C LEU A 471 19.78 0.50 -33.64
N LYS A 472 19.16 0.63 -34.81
CA LYS A 472 19.38 1.79 -35.70
C LYS A 472 18.95 3.10 -35.04
N GLN A 473 17.79 3.12 -34.38
CA GLN A 473 17.29 4.33 -33.72
C GLN A 473 18.21 4.77 -32.58
N SER A 474 18.65 3.83 -31.73
CA SER A 474 19.56 4.17 -30.62
C SER A 474 20.90 4.75 -31.10
N LEU A 475 21.47 4.20 -32.17
CA LEU A 475 22.73 4.70 -32.76
C LEU A 475 22.58 6.10 -33.40
N ILE A 476 21.40 6.40 -33.94
CA ILE A 476 21.10 7.74 -34.50
C ILE A 476 20.90 8.73 -33.35
N ASP A 477 20.14 8.36 -32.33
CA ASP A 477 19.85 9.20 -31.18
C ASP A 477 21.15 9.62 -30.45
N GLU A 478 22.10 8.69 -30.26
CA GLU A 478 23.45 8.99 -29.74
C GLU A 478 24.24 9.95 -30.63
N ALA A 479 24.18 9.79 -31.96
CA ALA A 479 24.87 10.67 -32.90
C ALA A 479 24.25 12.08 -32.97
N THR A 480 22.94 12.20 -32.74
CA THR A 480 22.21 13.48 -32.69
C THR A 480 22.16 14.13 -31.32
N ALA A 481 22.70 13.49 -30.27
CA ALA A 481 22.66 13.96 -28.88
C ALA A 481 23.35 15.31 -28.60
N SER A 482 23.91 15.98 -29.61
CA SER A 482 24.43 17.35 -29.53
C SER A 482 23.49 18.44 -30.07
N LEU A 483 22.30 18.08 -30.56
CA LEU A 483 21.24 19.01 -30.98
C LEU A 483 19.92 18.61 -30.32
N GLU A 484 19.58 19.33 -29.26
CA GLU A 484 18.30 19.36 -28.53
C GLU A 484 17.64 18.00 -28.21
N ALA A 485 17.86 17.57 -26.96
CA ALA A 485 17.17 16.46 -26.34
C ALA A 485 15.64 16.63 -26.39
N HIS A 486 14.97 15.81 -27.21
CA HIS A 486 13.55 15.55 -27.07
C HIS A 486 13.36 14.27 -26.23
N PRO A 487 12.73 14.35 -25.05
CA PRO A 487 12.46 13.19 -24.22
C PRO A 487 11.40 12.31 -24.88
N PHE A 488 11.67 11.01 -24.92
CA PHE A 488 10.69 9.93 -25.07
C PHE A 488 9.54 10.22 -26.04
N ALA A 489 9.75 9.94 -27.32
CA ALA A 489 8.64 9.69 -28.22
C ALA A 489 7.94 8.41 -27.74
N TYR A 490 6.90 8.58 -26.91
CA TYR A 490 5.82 7.61 -26.79
C TYR A 490 5.53 7.08 -28.19
N ALA A 491 5.50 5.76 -28.36
CA ALA A 491 4.81 5.16 -29.49
C ALA A 491 3.47 5.88 -29.58
N GLU A 492 3.28 6.68 -30.63
CA GLU A 492 2.02 7.37 -30.86
C GLU A 492 0.95 6.29 -30.71
N GLY A 493 0.19 6.37 -29.60
CA GLY A 493 -0.94 5.49 -29.39
C GLY A 493 -1.72 5.51 -30.69
N LYS A 494 -1.99 4.32 -31.25
CA LYS A 494 -2.84 4.18 -32.43
C LYS A 494 -4.06 5.05 -32.17
N LYS A 495 -4.08 6.25 -32.75
CA LYS A 495 -5.29 7.06 -32.81
C LYS A 495 -6.25 6.15 -33.54
N GLU A 496 -7.26 5.66 -32.84
CA GLU A 496 -8.49 5.21 -33.47
C GLU A 496 -8.94 6.39 -34.34
N ARG A 497 -8.58 6.32 -35.62
CA ARG A 497 -8.90 7.32 -36.63
C ARG A 497 -10.32 7.02 -37.08
N GLU A 498 -11.30 7.43 -36.28
CA GLU A 498 -12.59 7.78 -36.86
C GLU A 498 -12.38 9.01 -37.75
N GLY A 499 -12.64 8.85 -39.05
CA GLY A 499 -13.01 9.97 -39.92
C GLY A 499 -11.89 10.79 -40.58
N ARG A 500 -10.68 10.26 -40.80
CA ARG A 500 -9.74 10.85 -41.80
C ARG A 500 -9.50 9.88 -42.95
N ARG A 501 -9.87 10.34 -44.15
CA ARG A 501 -9.65 9.72 -45.47
C ARG A 501 -8.32 8.94 -45.53
N SER A 502 -8.44 7.71 -46.02
CA SER A 502 -7.41 6.73 -46.40
C SER A 502 -6.19 7.33 -47.11
N GLY A 503 -5.28 7.90 -46.33
CA GLY A 503 -3.92 8.22 -46.73
C GLY A 503 -2.97 7.48 -45.79
N GLY A 504 -2.54 6.28 -46.19
CA GLY A 504 -1.61 5.44 -45.43
C GLY A 504 -0.33 6.20 -45.10
N GLY A 505 0.12 6.08 -43.85
CA GLY A 505 1.38 6.67 -43.40
C GLY A 505 2.58 6.08 -44.16
N GLY A 506 3.71 6.79 -44.19
CA GLY A 506 4.92 6.38 -44.93
C GLY A 506 5.40 4.95 -44.63
N ALA A 507 5.23 4.45 -43.40
CA ALA A 507 5.59 3.10 -43.00
C ALA A 507 4.68 2.00 -43.60
N GLN A 508 3.38 2.27 -43.76
CA GLN A 508 2.44 1.35 -44.42
C GLN A 508 2.76 1.23 -45.90
N ARG A 509 3.07 2.36 -46.54
CA ARG A 509 3.58 2.39 -47.91
C ARG A 509 4.88 1.60 -48.04
N GLY A 510 5.85 1.77 -47.13
CA GLY A 510 7.10 1.00 -47.14
C GLY A 510 6.84 -0.51 -47.11
N THR A 511 6.04 -0.98 -46.16
CA THR A 511 5.68 -2.41 -46.01
C THR A 511 5.05 -2.98 -47.29
N LEU A 512 4.16 -2.21 -47.94
CA LEU A 512 3.55 -2.61 -49.22
C LEU A 512 4.57 -2.74 -50.35
N TYR A 513 5.59 -1.86 -50.39
CA TYR A 513 6.69 -1.97 -51.37
C TYR A 513 7.57 -3.19 -51.09
N HIS A 514 7.95 -3.48 -49.83
CA HIS A 514 8.71 -4.69 -49.49
C HIS A 514 7.94 -5.95 -49.94
N ARG A 515 6.64 -6.02 -49.64
CA ARG A 515 5.78 -7.13 -50.08
C ARG A 515 5.68 -7.24 -51.60
N ALA A 516 5.60 -6.12 -52.31
CA ALA A 516 5.58 -6.12 -53.77
C ALA A 516 6.90 -6.64 -54.36
N MET A 517 8.03 -6.28 -53.76
CA MET A 517 9.37 -6.70 -54.19
C MET A 517 9.66 -8.17 -53.88
N GLU A 518 9.19 -8.67 -52.73
CA GLU A 518 9.24 -10.09 -52.37
C GLU A 518 8.57 -10.96 -53.45
N LEU A 519 7.43 -10.50 -53.95
CA LEU A 519 6.57 -11.25 -54.89
C LEU A 519 6.86 -10.95 -56.36
N LEU A 520 7.63 -9.89 -56.66
CA LEU A 520 7.84 -9.39 -58.01
C LEU A 520 8.40 -10.51 -58.92
N PRO A 521 7.70 -10.87 -60.01
CA PRO A 521 8.17 -11.87 -60.94
C PRO A 521 9.25 -11.28 -61.84
N LEU A 522 10.50 -11.61 -61.57
CA LEU A 522 11.64 -11.15 -62.39
C LEU A 522 11.65 -11.74 -63.80
N ALA A 523 10.82 -12.75 -64.09
CA ALA A 523 10.59 -13.25 -65.45
C ALA A 523 10.04 -12.19 -66.41
N LEU A 524 9.45 -11.10 -65.87
CA LEU A 524 9.05 -9.91 -66.67
C LEU A 524 10.22 -9.25 -67.41
N LEU A 525 11.47 -9.57 -67.05
CA LEU A 525 12.68 -9.06 -67.71
C LEU A 525 13.04 -9.79 -69.02
N GLN A 526 12.56 -11.02 -69.22
CA GLN A 526 12.97 -11.87 -70.35
C GLN A 526 12.41 -11.43 -71.71
N ALA A 527 11.62 -10.36 -71.76
CA ALA A 527 11.04 -9.87 -73.00
C ALA A 527 11.91 -8.84 -73.76
N GLY A 528 13.20 -8.64 -73.44
CA GLY A 528 14.13 -7.79 -74.23
C GLY A 528 13.65 -6.34 -74.50
N ALA A 529 12.57 -5.92 -73.85
CA ALA A 529 11.81 -4.72 -74.06
C ALA A 529 11.32 -4.24 -72.69
N GLN A 530 11.15 -2.92 -72.56
CA GLN A 530 10.68 -2.29 -71.33
C GLN A 530 9.41 -3.00 -70.83
N ALA A 531 9.44 -3.48 -69.57
CA ALA A 531 8.26 -4.05 -68.92
C ALA A 531 7.09 -3.09 -69.09
N LYS A 532 6.03 -3.53 -69.79
CA LYS A 532 4.90 -2.66 -70.10
C LYS A 532 4.15 -2.38 -68.81
N ALA A 533 3.61 -1.16 -68.67
CA ALA A 533 2.86 -0.79 -67.45
C ALA A 533 1.72 -1.77 -67.17
N GLN A 534 1.09 -2.28 -68.24
CA GLN A 534 0.03 -3.30 -68.21
C GLN A 534 0.47 -4.63 -67.58
N GLU A 535 1.73 -5.04 -67.71
CA GLU A 535 2.22 -6.31 -67.16
C GLU A 535 2.45 -6.22 -65.65
N VAL A 536 2.97 -5.07 -65.18
CA VAL A 536 3.14 -4.77 -63.76
C VAL A 536 1.78 -4.58 -63.07
N GLU A 537 0.83 -3.93 -63.76
CA GLU A 537 -0.54 -3.77 -63.28
C GLU A 537 -1.27 -5.13 -63.18
N ALA A 538 -1.12 -5.98 -64.19
CA ALA A 538 -1.67 -7.34 -64.17
C ALA A 538 -1.07 -8.19 -63.04
N PHE A 539 0.23 -8.03 -62.74
CA PHE A 539 0.88 -8.67 -61.59
C PHE A 539 0.25 -8.23 -60.27
N LEU A 540 0.15 -6.92 -60.03
CA LEU A 540 -0.43 -6.39 -58.78
C LEU A 540 -1.89 -6.83 -58.62
N GLN A 541 -2.67 -6.79 -59.70
CA GLN A 541 -4.07 -7.23 -59.69
C GLN A 541 -4.19 -8.74 -59.40
N LYS A 542 -3.32 -9.58 -59.98
CA LYS A 542 -3.30 -11.03 -59.70
C LYS A 542 -2.96 -11.32 -58.24
N GLU A 543 -2.02 -10.58 -57.65
CA GLU A 543 -1.68 -10.74 -56.24
C GLU A 543 -2.76 -10.16 -55.30
N LYS A 544 -3.54 -9.17 -55.75
CA LYS A 544 -4.79 -8.72 -55.11
C LYS A 544 -5.80 -9.86 -54.99
N GLU A 545 -6.08 -10.53 -56.12
CA GLU A 545 -7.04 -11.63 -56.19
C GLU A 545 -6.64 -12.83 -55.30
N ARG A 546 -5.33 -13.01 -55.09
CA ARG A 546 -4.77 -13.99 -54.16
C ARG A 546 -4.82 -13.57 -52.69
N GLY A 547 -5.38 -12.39 -52.40
CA GLY A 547 -5.50 -11.84 -51.04
C GLY A 547 -4.18 -11.38 -50.42
N ARG A 548 -3.13 -11.14 -51.23
CA ARG A 548 -1.82 -10.69 -50.72
C ARG A 548 -1.69 -9.17 -50.58
N PHE A 549 -2.63 -8.43 -51.17
CA PHE A 549 -2.79 -6.98 -51.05
C PHE A 549 -4.27 -6.64 -50.89
N ASP A 550 -4.56 -5.60 -50.11
CA ASP A 550 -5.88 -4.98 -49.95
C ASP A 550 -6.16 -3.95 -51.06
N GLU A 551 -7.45 -3.60 -51.27
CA GLU A 551 -7.83 -2.69 -52.36
C GLU A 551 -7.17 -1.31 -52.24
N GLU A 552 -7.09 -0.78 -51.02
CA GLU A 552 -6.47 0.52 -50.75
C GLU A 552 -4.93 0.46 -50.82
N GLY A 553 -4.31 -0.69 -50.58
CA GLY A 553 -2.86 -0.84 -50.56
C GLY A 553 -2.23 -0.80 -51.96
N ILE A 554 -2.87 -1.39 -52.96
CA ILE A 554 -2.35 -1.40 -54.34
C ILE A 554 -2.27 0.01 -54.91
N HIS A 555 -3.26 0.86 -54.62
CA HIS A 555 -3.26 2.25 -55.08
C HIS A 555 -2.13 3.10 -54.50
N GLN A 556 -1.45 2.64 -53.44
CA GLN A 556 -0.30 3.33 -52.84
C GLN A 556 1.04 2.97 -53.52
N ILE A 557 1.06 1.87 -54.30
CA ILE A 557 2.23 1.43 -55.08
C ILE A 557 2.18 2.11 -56.44
N ARG A 558 3.24 2.83 -56.81
CA ARG A 558 3.34 3.47 -58.12
C ARG A 558 3.93 2.47 -59.10
N ILE A 559 3.18 2.17 -60.17
CA ILE A 559 3.62 1.26 -61.23
C ILE A 559 4.95 1.73 -61.84
N GLU A 560 5.13 3.04 -62.01
CA GLU A 560 6.38 3.62 -62.51
C GLU A 560 7.59 3.27 -61.65
N ASP A 561 7.44 3.22 -60.33
CA ASP A 561 8.55 2.95 -59.40
C ASP A 561 9.04 1.49 -59.59
N LEU A 562 8.11 0.55 -59.76
CA LEU A 562 8.44 -0.86 -60.09
C LEU A 562 9.02 -1.00 -61.50
N GLN A 563 8.51 -0.25 -62.48
CA GLN A 563 9.07 -0.27 -63.83
C GLN A 563 10.50 0.28 -63.88
N ARG A 564 10.79 1.33 -63.10
CA ARG A 564 12.15 1.87 -62.95
C ARG A 564 13.07 0.85 -62.28
N PHE A 565 12.60 0.14 -61.26
CA PHE A 565 13.36 -0.94 -60.65
C PHE A 565 13.65 -2.06 -61.66
N LEU A 566 12.67 -2.48 -62.46
CA LEU A 566 12.88 -3.51 -63.49
C LEU A 566 13.87 -3.06 -64.60
N ARG A 567 14.14 -1.76 -64.77
CA ARG A 567 15.20 -1.28 -65.69
C ARG A 567 16.58 -1.19 -65.05
N SER A 568 16.68 -1.45 -63.75
CA SER A 568 17.90 -1.34 -62.97
C SER A 568 18.86 -2.51 -63.24
N ALA A 569 20.15 -2.30 -63.00
CA ALA A 569 21.15 -3.35 -63.09
C ALA A 569 20.90 -4.45 -62.05
N PHE A 570 20.41 -4.09 -60.86
CA PHE A 570 20.02 -5.03 -59.81
C PHE A 570 18.93 -5.99 -60.26
N ALA A 571 17.89 -5.52 -60.94
CA ALA A 571 16.83 -6.40 -61.42
C ALA A 571 17.36 -7.45 -62.40
N THR A 572 18.29 -7.05 -63.29
CA THR A 572 18.94 -7.97 -64.24
C THR A 572 19.84 -8.99 -63.52
N ARG A 573 20.63 -8.56 -62.54
CA ARG A 573 21.48 -9.45 -61.71
C ARG A 573 20.64 -10.43 -60.89
N MET A 574 19.58 -9.95 -60.25
CA MET A 574 18.63 -10.77 -59.50
C MET A 574 17.93 -11.81 -60.39
N ALA A 575 17.58 -11.47 -61.62
CA ALA A 575 16.95 -12.41 -62.56
C ALA A 575 17.88 -13.57 -62.92
N ARG A 576 19.15 -13.28 -63.21
CA ARG A 576 20.18 -14.32 -63.45
C ARG A 576 20.37 -15.21 -62.23
N ALA A 577 20.44 -14.62 -61.03
CA ALA A 577 20.54 -15.39 -59.80
C ALA A 577 19.28 -16.24 -59.53
N MET A 578 18.10 -15.75 -59.90
CA MET A 578 16.83 -16.48 -59.79
C MET A 578 16.82 -17.73 -60.69
N GLU A 579 17.29 -17.61 -61.94
CA GLU A 579 17.43 -18.75 -62.86
C GLU A 579 18.37 -19.83 -62.29
N GLN A 580 19.41 -19.41 -61.58
CA GLN A 580 20.36 -20.29 -60.89
C GLN A 580 19.89 -20.76 -59.51
N LYS A 581 18.68 -20.39 -59.07
CA LYS A 581 18.13 -20.67 -57.73
C LYS A 581 18.99 -20.16 -56.57
N ARG A 582 19.68 -19.04 -56.79
CA ARG A 582 20.60 -18.38 -55.84
C ARG A 582 20.10 -17.00 -55.37
N LEU A 583 18.82 -16.71 -55.57
CA LEU A 583 18.16 -15.48 -55.10
C LEU A 583 17.34 -15.77 -53.84
N PHE A 584 17.57 -15.00 -52.79
CA PHE A 584 16.86 -15.09 -51.52
C PHE A 584 16.23 -13.75 -51.18
N ARG A 585 14.95 -13.76 -50.81
CA ARG A 585 14.17 -12.56 -50.45
C ARG A 585 13.48 -12.76 -49.11
N GLU A 586 13.28 -11.68 -48.35
CA GLU A 586 12.59 -11.64 -47.05
C GLU A 586 13.05 -12.74 -46.08
N ARG A 587 14.37 -12.83 -45.86
CA ARG A 587 14.96 -13.85 -44.97
C ARG A 587 15.13 -13.32 -43.56
N GLN A 588 14.46 -13.96 -42.61
CA GLN A 588 14.64 -13.72 -41.18
C GLN A 588 15.99 -14.26 -40.70
N PHE A 589 16.63 -13.53 -39.81
CA PHE A 589 17.83 -13.98 -39.11
C PHE A 589 17.79 -13.61 -37.63
N MET A 590 18.62 -14.31 -36.86
CA MET A 590 18.94 -13.98 -35.47
C MET A 590 20.42 -14.25 -35.25
N ILE A 591 21.15 -13.25 -34.76
CA ILE A 591 22.58 -13.35 -34.42
C ILE A 591 22.83 -12.78 -33.02
N GLY A 592 23.89 -13.25 -32.37
CA GLY A 592 24.38 -12.66 -31.12
C GLY A 592 25.43 -11.59 -31.42
N LEU A 593 25.20 -10.36 -30.97
CA LEU A 593 26.20 -9.29 -31.04
C LEU A 593 26.70 -8.94 -29.63
N PRO A 594 28.00 -8.62 -29.47
CA PRO A 594 28.53 -8.13 -28.19
C PRO A 594 27.77 -6.90 -27.69
N ALA A 595 27.37 -6.90 -26.41
CA ALA A 595 26.55 -5.85 -25.82
C ALA A 595 27.23 -4.46 -25.87
N ASN A 596 28.56 -4.43 -25.78
CA ASN A 596 29.34 -3.19 -25.85
C ASN A 596 29.25 -2.45 -27.20
N ARG A 597 28.73 -3.08 -28.26
CA ARG A 597 28.44 -2.41 -29.55
C ARG A 597 27.18 -1.54 -29.50
N MET A 598 26.27 -1.82 -28.58
CA MET A 598 25.04 -1.02 -28.42
C MET A 598 25.27 0.17 -27.51
N ASN A 599 26.00 -0.05 -26.40
CA ASN A 599 26.45 0.98 -25.51
C ASN A 599 27.84 0.57 -24.97
N PRO A 600 28.87 1.40 -25.11
CA PRO A 600 30.23 1.11 -24.62
C PRO A 600 30.32 0.74 -23.14
N ASP A 601 29.34 1.14 -22.32
CA ASP A 601 29.28 0.85 -20.89
C ASP A 601 28.91 -0.61 -20.58
N PHE A 602 28.33 -1.34 -21.55
CA PHE A 602 27.95 -2.75 -21.38
C PHE A 602 29.16 -3.70 -21.43
N PRO A 603 29.10 -4.85 -20.74
CA PRO A 603 30.17 -5.86 -20.80
C PRO A 603 30.28 -6.46 -22.21
N GLY A 604 31.49 -6.47 -22.80
CA GLY A 604 31.72 -7.01 -24.15
C GLY A 604 31.62 -8.53 -24.28
N GLU A 605 31.64 -9.25 -23.16
CA GLU A 605 31.47 -10.72 -23.13
C GLU A 605 30.00 -11.14 -23.22
N GLU A 606 29.07 -10.24 -22.88
CA GLU A 606 27.64 -10.50 -22.96
C GLU A 606 27.14 -10.35 -24.40
N LEU A 607 26.27 -11.25 -24.82
CA LEU A 607 25.67 -11.25 -26.16
C LEU A 607 24.22 -10.81 -26.11
N VAL A 608 23.87 -9.85 -26.96
CA VAL A 608 22.48 -9.46 -27.22
C VAL A 608 22.00 -10.13 -28.50
N LEU A 609 20.83 -10.77 -28.44
CA LEU A 609 20.21 -11.37 -29.61
C LEU A 609 19.57 -10.30 -30.48
N VAL A 610 20.12 -10.09 -31.68
CA VAL A 610 19.59 -9.16 -32.68
C VAL A 610 18.83 -9.93 -33.73
N GLN A 611 17.57 -9.58 -33.93
CA GLN A 611 16.72 -10.14 -34.98
C GLN A 611 16.43 -9.12 -36.08
N GLY A 612 16.40 -9.59 -37.32
CA GLY A 612 16.08 -8.75 -38.48
C GLY A 612 15.55 -9.57 -39.66
N VAL A 613 15.11 -8.85 -40.68
CA VAL A 613 14.72 -9.41 -41.97
C VAL A 613 15.58 -8.77 -43.04
N ILE A 614 16.21 -9.60 -43.86
CA ILE A 614 16.98 -9.16 -45.03
C ILE A 614 16.05 -9.18 -46.23
N ASP A 615 15.83 -8.01 -46.83
CA ASP A 615 15.00 -7.81 -48.01
C ASP A 615 15.39 -8.72 -49.17
N CYS A 616 16.67 -8.67 -49.58
CA CYS A 616 17.18 -9.46 -50.68
C CYS A 616 18.70 -9.70 -50.57
N TYR A 617 19.12 -10.92 -50.87
CA TYR A 617 20.52 -11.21 -51.21
C TYR A 617 20.61 -12.29 -52.28
N PHE A 618 21.71 -12.29 -53.03
CA PHE A 618 21.99 -13.35 -54.00
C PHE A 618 23.48 -13.62 -54.15
N GLU A 619 23.81 -14.82 -54.64
CA GLU A 619 25.19 -15.24 -54.90
C GLU A 619 25.57 -14.95 -56.37
N GLU A 620 26.70 -14.26 -56.57
CA GLU A 620 27.27 -13.94 -57.87
C GLU A 620 28.78 -14.18 -57.84
N GLU A 621 29.27 -15.09 -58.70
CA GLU A 621 30.70 -15.45 -58.81
C GLU A 621 31.31 -16.00 -57.50
N GLY A 622 30.50 -16.62 -56.64
CA GLY A 622 30.94 -17.23 -55.38
C GLY A 622 30.96 -16.28 -54.17
N GLU A 623 30.47 -15.05 -54.33
CA GLU A 623 30.34 -14.05 -53.27
C GLU A 623 28.89 -13.51 -53.20
N LEU A 624 28.51 -12.96 -52.05
CA LEU A 624 27.15 -12.48 -51.81
C LEU A 624 26.99 -10.99 -52.12
N VAL A 625 25.83 -10.63 -52.67
CA VAL A 625 25.39 -9.26 -52.90
C VAL A 625 24.14 -9.02 -52.07
N LEU A 626 24.19 -8.04 -51.17
CA LEU A 626 23.11 -7.64 -50.27
C LEU A 626 22.39 -6.42 -50.82
N ILE A 627 21.06 -6.48 -50.92
CA ILE A 627 20.20 -5.38 -51.37
C ILE A 627 19.08 -5.13 -50.37
N ASP A 628 18.94 -3.87 -49.97
CA ASP A 628 17.84 -3.37 -49.15
C ASP A 628 17.00 -2.34 -49.94
N TYR A 629 15.68 -2.36 -49.75
CA TYR A 629 14.73 -1.53 -50.47
C TYR A 629 14.23 -0.41 -49.55
N LYS A 630 14.23 0.85 -50.03
CA LYS A 630 13.71 1.98 -49.25
C LYS A 630 12.83 2.94 -50.04
N THR A 631 11.73 3.32 -49.40
CA THR A 631 10.74 4.27 -49.92
C THR A 631 10.89 5.68 -49.35
N ASP A 632 11.91 5.93 -48.53
CA ASP A 632 12.14 7.22 -47.88
C ASP A 632 12.44 8.33 -48.88
N ARG A 633 11.95 9.53 -48.59
CA ARG A 633 12.20 10.74 -49.39
C ARG A 633 13.41 11.50 -48.88
N LEU A 634 14.57 10.85 -48.94
CA LEU A 634 15.86 11.40 -48.53
C LEU A 634 16.79 11.52 -49.74
N ASP A 635 17.76 12.42 -49.63
CA ASP A 635 18.89 12.54 -50.55
C ASP A 635 19.89 11.39 -50.35
N GLU A 636 20.75 11.16 -51.34
CA GLU A 636 21.68 10.02 -51.35
C GLU A 636 22.65 10.04 -50.16
N GLU A 637 23.14 11.20 -49.76
CA GLU A 637 24.08 11.35 -48.63
C GLU A 637 23.44 10.91 -47.31
N LYS A 638 22.21 11.32 -47.03
CA LYS A 638 21.50 10.90 -45.81
C LYS A 638 21.12 9.44 -45.86
N LEU A 639 20.72 8.91 -47.02
CA LEU A 639 20.45 7.48 -47.17
C LEU A 639 21.70 6.65 -46.85
N ARG A 640 22.88 7.07 -47.31
CA ARG A 640 24.14 6.40 -46.97
C ARG A 640 24.42 6.44 -45.47
N LEU A 641 24.27 7.60 -44.83
CA LEU A 641 24.52 7.76 -43.40
C LEU A 641 23.55 6.92 -42.54
N PHE A 642 22.25 6.95 -42.84
CA PHE A 642 21.22 6.31 -42.02
C PHE A 642 21.14 4.79 -42.20
N TYR A 643 21.47 4.25 -43.37
CA TYR A 643 21.28 2.83 -43.67
C TYR A 643 22.58 1.99 -43.63
N LYS A 644 23.74 2.64 -43.59
CA LYS A 644 25.02 1.92 -43.49
C LYS A 644 25.11 1.00 -42.26
N PRO A 645 24.76 1.43 -41.02
CA PRO A 645 24.84 0.55 -39.85
C PRO A 645 23.93 -0.69 -39.96
N GLN A 646 22.73 -0.52 -40.52
CA GLN A 646 21.78 -1.62 -40.74
C GLN A 646 22.32 -2.64 -41.76
N LEU A 647 22.87 -2.17 -42.88
CA LEU A 647 23.47 -3.03 -43.90
C LEU A 647 24.72 -3.76 -43.39
N GLU A 648 25.51 -3.14 -42.52
CA GLU A 648 26.66 -3.79 -41.89
C GLU A 648 26.24 -4.94 -40.96
N ILE A 649 25.16 -4.78 -40.20
CA ILE A 649 24.57 -5.85 -39.38
C ILE A 649 24.06 -6.99 -40.28
N TYR A 650 23.38 -6.66 -41.39
CA TYR A 650 22.92 -7.66 -42.35
C TYR A 650 24.07 -8.41 -43.02
N ARG A 651 25.15 -7.70 -43.38
CA ARG A 651 26.38 -8.33 -43.87
C ARG A 651 26.93 -9.31 -42.85
N GLU A 652 27.15 -8.87 -41.61
CA GLU A 652 27.70 -9.73 -40.56
C GLU A 652 26.80 -10.94 -40.29
N ALA A 653 25.47 -10.75 -40.31
CA ALA A 653 24.51 -11.84 -40.23
C ALA A 653 24.68 -12.85 -41.36
N LEU A 654 24.79 -12.39 -42.61
CA LEU A 654 24.98 -13.27 -43.77
C LEU A 654 26.32 -13.98 -43.72
N GLU A 655 27.40 -13.28 -43.39
CA GLU A 655 28.75 -13.85 -43.32
C GLU A 655 28.83 -14.93 -42.23
N GLN A 656 28.24 -14.68 -41.05
CA GLN A 656 28.18 -15.66 -39.96
C GLN A 656 27.29 -16.86 -40.29
N LEU A 657 26.15 -16.65 -40.96
CA LEU A 657 25.18 -17.72 -41.25
C LEU A 657 25.58 -18.59 -42.45
N THR A 658 26.23 -17.99 -43.46
CA THR A 658 26.53 -18.66 -44.73
C THR A 658 28.01 -19.01 -44.90
N ASN A 659 28.91 -18.46 -44.08
CA ASN A 659 30.37 -18.52 -44.25
C ASN A 659 30.86 -18.02 -45.63
N GLN A 660 30.06 -17.19 -46.32
CA GLN A 660 30.42 -16.55 -47.59
C GLN A 660 30.58 -15.04 -47.38
N LYS A 661 31.55 -14.42 -48.07
CA LYS A 661 31.78 -12.97 -47.98
C LYS A 661 30.72 -12.19 -48.75
N VAL A 662 30.29 -11.06 -48.19
CA VAL A 662 29.45 -10.10 -48.92
C VAL A 662 30.36 -9.11 -49.64
N LYS A 663 30.42 -9.21 -50.97
CA LYS A 663 31.27 -8.33 -51.80
C LYS A 663 30.67 -6.96 -52.03
N GLU A 664 29.35 -6.82 -51.93
CA GLU A 664 28.63 -5.59 -52.23
C GLU A 664 27.41 -5.45 -51.32
N MET A 665 27.31 -4.29 -50.66
CA MET A 665 26.14 -3.85 -49.92
C MET A 665 25.49 -2.70 -50.69
N ALA A 666 24.21 -2.81 -50.97
CA ALA A 666 23.52 -1.78 -51.72
C ALA A 666 22.10 -1.51 -51.24
N LEU A 667 21.62 -0.32 -51.56
CA LEU A 667 20.27 0.15 -51.29
C LEU A 667 19.62 0.59 -52.60
N TYR A 668 18.38 0.17 -52.83
CA TYR A 668 17.56 0.73 -53.90
C TYR A 668 16.58 1.75 -53.34
N SER A 669 16.72 3.01 -53.74
CA SER A 669 15.81 4.09 -53.35
C SER A 669 14.71 4.25 -54.40
N PHE A 670 13.46 3.97 -54.03
CA PHE A 670 12.30 4.19 -54.91
C PHE A 670 12.05 5.68 -55.17
N HIS A 671 12.43 6.57 -54.23
CA HIS A 671 12.27 8.01 -54.42
C HIS A 671 13.23 8.55 -55.48
N LEU A 672 14.50 8.14 -55.42
CA LEU A 672 15.54 8.59 -56.35
C LEU A 672 15.56 7.77 -57.65
N GLY A 673 14.98 6.56 -57.62
CA GLY A 673 15.02 5.60 -58.73
C GLY A 673 16.43 5.11 -59.04
N LYS A 674 17.32 5.06 -58.03
CA LYS A 674 18.75 4.77 -58.17
C LYS A 674 19.21 3.69 -57.21
N GLU A 675 20.26 2.99 -57.65
CA GLU A 675 21.06 2.05 -56.87
C GLU A 675 22.16 2.83 -56.14
N ILE A 676 22.28 2.61 -54.84
CA ILE A 676 23.29 3.25 -53.99
C ILE A 676 24.16 2.13 -53.42
N ALA A 677 25.39 2.01 -53.92
CA ALA A 677 26.37 1.06 -53.40
C ALA A 677 27.13 1.66 -52.20
N PHE A 678 27.33 0.84 -51.16
CA PHE A 678 28.03 1.19 -49.94
C PHE A 678 29.41 0.55 -49.98
N SER A 679 30.44 1.40 -49.87
CA SER A 679 31.85 1.00 -49.75
C SER A 679 32.25 0.77 -48.30
#